data_AF-A0A970S645-F1
#
_entry.id   AF-A0A970S645-F1
#
_cell.length_a   1.000
_cell.length_b   1.000
_cell.length_c   1.000
_cell.angle_alpha   90.00
_cell.angle_beta   90.00
_cell.angle_gamma   90.00
#
_symmetry.space_group_name_H-M   'P 1'
#
loop_
_entity.id
_entity.type
_entity.pdbx_description
1 polymer ?
#
loop_
_entity_poly.entity_id
_entity_poly.type
_entity_poly.pdbx_seq_one_letter_code
_entity_poly.pdbx_strand_id
1 'polypeptide(L)'
;MKGKLKRHLSKVLVIILTSLAFSSVPFPAYAENGDVSREDAETMVYELIKNGIENLSESIGISDYPVFNEGEINAIVSRVVKNNPKFFYFEGKGSTAIQNGKIVMLYPVYTYNKSAIPSMKEAFERYQGIILSQVNKNFTDFEKALFIYTYLSRNFRYDEDSSYDDAYNLIKNGSGSSLAFAKLTHCLLSRLGIEVVYAHTGGYYFNAIKIKGGWYYFDAAQGRESVGVGMVNLNTFLISDLKAAAIYGKVECDTTCNITAYDSAKWREVFSGFAYSNGKWYFSQSVENGGKYDCHILTWDFSTGKSEVVKSITLENWKVWSDNSRVYTQSFASVVENNGYIYYNTPTAIMKYDPATDKVSEAAKPSTDNGYIYGINIIADRLYYKIEKEYSIDSDLTSDIKLNEVYTVKFTDGGKVVKEYKLEYGKTIPDTTIPANKNFNKSFWDYFTYGMTAFGDAEFTALHINLYTYKFIDEDGTVLKSITAKEGVYILPPKSHPEKESTDTVNYSFAYWEGFTAGMRLVKDIQFKAVYEKTSKFKLTFVYLNQKSVFYANPGDTLESVPSPDPVTWSDAEYIFTYDGWENFTPGMEINSDVTFTMKVKKVKRQYTYRFVNYDGNVFYSKTTDYGSDITPPKDKPTYSDNSGYTYTFLEWEGFMPGEKLTHDMVFYASYKGEKGSAVSPKKYNISLYRDDGVFLASEYVYEEQHLYLVSGDEMDYEDFQYVYDFQSWEGYEEGMAVNRNLKLTAIYKKIPKVYHYTFLNNDESVLLEGEGYYGSVIVPPDHPQIAYQYPEIYEFTGWIYKINDEVKILEEGKTLDGDYFFLANYEQAYTTCILTFVDDDGRVLNTQTVDVLAVIEGNLNEIYKLDDKEDNEYTYMFEGWEGFTPNMVVTKDSTFTARYSKTPKETGGIWVTPSQEEEGLLKGKNLYFVIGGAVLLITVIVAIVIAASVKKGKNKESSESEDE
;
A
#
# COMPACT_ATOMS: atom_id res chain seq x y z
N MET A 1 37.41 -47.97 -3.55
CA MET A 1 37.10 -48.48 -4.91
C MET A 1 36.92 -47.27 -5.82
N LYS A 2 37.36 -47.44 -7.07
CA LYS A 2 37.47 -46.50 -8.22
C LYS A 2 36.38 -45.40 -8.30
N GLY A 3 36.63 -44.15 -8.72
CA GLY A 3 37.79 -43.56 -9.36
C GLY A 3 37.73 -42.02 -9.44
N LYS A 4 38.92 -41.42 -9.45
CA LYS A 4 39.27 -40.01 -9.72
C LYS A 4 39.32 -39.73 -11.21
N LEU A 5 39.07 -38.47 -11.62
CA LEU A 5 39.86 -37.71 -12.62
C LEU A 5 39.42 -36.22 -12.50
N LYS A 6 40.23 -35.30 -11.95
CA LYS A 6 41.28 -34.45 -12.61
C LYS A 6 40.67 -33.48 -13.64
N ARG A 7 41.06 -32.21 -13.82
CA ARG A 7 42.18 -31.31 -13.45
C ARG A 7 41.85 -29.98 -14.23
N HIS A 8 42.27 -28.75 -13.95
CA HIS A 8 43.61 -28.22 -13.64
C HIS A 8 43.49 -26.71 -13.28
N LEU A 9 44.55 -26.16 -12.69
CA LEU A 9 44.70 -24.85 -12.06
C LEU A 9 45.96 -24.15 -12.64
N SER A 10 46.02 -22.81 -12.60
CA SER A 10 47.22 -21.91 -12.66
C SER A 10 47.67 -21.41 -14.07
N LYS A 11 48.21 -20.19 -14.35
CA LYS A 11 48.59 -18.95 -13.61
C LYS A 11 49.20 -17.90 -14.60
N VAL A 12 49.20 -16.58 -14.24
CA VAL A 12 50.20 -15.48 -14.54
C VAL A 12 50.18 -14.80 -15.94
N LEU A 13 50.48 -13.50 -16.24
CA LEU A 13 50.56 -12.15 -15.61
C LEU A 13 51.11 -11.16 -16.73
N VAL A 14 50.85 -9.83 -16.63
CA VAL A 14 51.54 -8.64 -17.29
C VAL A 14 51.17 -8.31 -18.76
N ILE A 15 51.00 -7.08 -19.31
CA ILE A 15 50.62 -5.67 -19.00
C ILE A 15 51.16 -4.77 -20.18
N ILE A 16 50.39 -3.74 -20.59
CA ILE A 16 50.71 -2.44 -21.31
C ILE A 16 50.20 -2.18 -22.75
N LEU A 17 49.29 -1.18 -22.78
CA LEU A 17 48.80 -0.12 -23.70
C LEU A 17 49.14 -0.05 -25.21
N THR A 18 48.13 0.35 -26.03
CA THR A 18 47.94 1.74 -26.56
C THR A 18 46.57 1.96 -27.30
N SER A 19 45.80 2.95 -26.79
CA SER A 19 44.98 4.03 -27.42
C SER A 19 43.91 3.89 -28.53
N LEU A 20 42.72 4.47 -28.24
CA LEU A 20 41.77 5.32 -29.04
C LEU A 20 41.02 4.67 -30.25
N ALA A 21 39.70 4.85 -30.51
CA ALA A 21 38.68 5.83 -30.13
C ALA A 21 37.21 5.35 -30.40
N PHE A 22 36.28 5.78 -29.54
CA PHE A 22 34.85 6.20 -29.69
C PHE A 22 33.80 5.48 -30.57
N SER A 23 32.74 4.98 -29.92
CA SER A 23 31.33 5.51 -29.90
C SER A 23 30.38 4.38 -29.42
N SER A 24 29.27 4.53 -28.69
CA SER A 24 28.66 5.55 -27.82
C SER A 24 27.40 4.90 -27.18
N VAL A 25 27.13 5.19 -25.89
CA VAL A 25 25.83 5.09 -25.13
C VAL A 25 25.34 3.69 -24.66
N PRO A 26 24.68 3.56 -23.48
CA PRO A 26 25.12 3.89 -22.12
C PRO A 26 25.02 2.68 -21.14
N PHE A 27 25.66 2.80 -19.98
CA PHE A 27 25.41 1.97 -18.80
C PHE A 27 23.99 2.20 -18.25
N PRO A 28 23.25 1.17 -17.80
CA PRO A 28 22.29 1.36 -16.74
C PRO A 28 23.06 1.36 -15.41
N ALA A 29 23.18 2.54 -14.80
CA ALA A 29 23.31 2.64 -13.36
C ALA A 29 21.92 2.38 -12.77
N TYR A 30 21.79 1.28 -12.03
CA TYR A 30 20.67 1.05 -11.11
C TYR A 30 21.18 0.11 -10.01
N ALA A 31 21.32 0.65 -8.80
CA ALA A 31 21.36 -0.09 -7.55
C ALA A 31 21.41 0.91 -6.38
N GLU A 32 20.28 1.51 -6.05
CA GLU A 32 20.01 1.98 -4.69
C GLU A 32 18.91 1.08 -4.11
N ASN A 33 19.18 0.54 -2.91
CA ASN A 33 18.23 -0.01 -1.93
C ASN A 33 17.17 -1.01 -2.42
N GLY A 34 17.54 -2.31 -2.33
CA GLY A 34 16.61 -3.40 -2.00
C GLY A 34 15.23 -3.38 -2.68
N ASP A 35 15.18 -3.30 -4.01
CA ASP A 35 13.94 -3.32 -4.78
C ASP A 35 13.11 -4.57 -4.46
N VAL A 36 12.01 -4.37 -3.73
CA VAL A 36 10.90 -5.33 -3.74
C VAL A 36 10.43 -5.40 -5.19
N SER A 37 10.49 -6.58 -5.80
CA SER A 37 10.05 -6.74 -7.18
C SER A 37 8.61 -6.24 -7.34
N ARG A 38 8.23 -5.72 -8.51
CA ARG A 38 6.85 -5.26 -8.76
C ARG A 38 5.80 -6.32 -8.39
N GLU A 39 6.13 -7.58 -8.63
CA GLU A 39 5.30 -8.75 -8.30
C GLU A 39 5.18 -8.98 -6.78
N ASP A 40 6.28 -8.83 -6.04
CA ASP A 40 6.27 -8.91 -4.58
C ASP A 40 5.48 -7.75 -3.97
N ALA A 41 5.61 -6.54 -4.50
CA ALA A 41 4.86 -5.38 -4.07
C ALA A 41 3.35 -5.52 -4.32
N GLU A 42 2.95 -6.00 -5.50
CA GLU A 42 1.54 -6.32 -5.79
C GLU A 42 0.97 -7.35 -4.81
N THR A 43 1.79 -8.34 -4.46
CA THR A 43 1.38 -9.39 -3.52
C THR A 43 1.24 -8.84 -2.10
N MET A 44 2.13 -7.95 -1.68
CA MET A 44 2.05 -7.28 -0.38
C MET A 44 0.83 -6.36 -0.28
N VAL A 45 0.55 -5.56 -1.32
CA VAL A 45 -0.65 -4.71 -1.38
C VAL A 45 -1.93 -5.55 -1.41
N TYR A 46 -1.94 -6.67 -2.15
CA TYR A 46 -3.05 -7.63 -2.13
C TYR A 46 -3.36 -8.14 -0.71
N GLU A 47 -2.33 -8.61 0.01
CA GLU A 47 -2.52 -9.12 1.38
C GLU A 47 -2.89 -8.01 2.35
N LEU A 48 -2.37 -6.79 2.16
CA LEU A 48 -2.74 -5.63 2.98
C LEU A 48 -4.23 -5.29 2.82
N ILE A 49 -4.72 -5.19 1.58
CA ILE A 49 -6.13 -4.90 1.29
C ILE A 49 -7.03 -6.01 1.85
N LYS A 50 -6.66 -7.27 1.61
CA LYS A 50 -7.37 -8.44 2.15
C LYS A 50 -7.44 -8.43 3.68
N ASN A 51 -6.34 -8.12 4.36
CA ASN A 51 -6.31 -8.03 5.83
C ASN A 51 -7.12 -6.84 6.35
N GLY A 52 -7.08 -5.69 5.68
CA GLY A 52 -7.89 -4.54 6.06
C GLY A 52 -9.39 -4.83 5.95
N ILE A 53 -9.82 -5.51 4.87
CA ILE A 53 -11.21 -5.96 4.69
C ILE A 53 -11.61 -7.01 5.74
N GLU A 54 -10.73 -7.98 6.03
CA GLU A 54 -10.98 -9.00 7.06
C GLU A 54 -11.24 -8.37 8.44
N ASN A 55 -10.50 -7.30 8.76
CA ASN A 55 -10.56 -6.56 10.03
C ASN A 55 -11.54 -5.37 10.03
N LEU A 56 -12.32 -5.18 8.97
CA LEU A 56 -13.29 -4.08 8.84
C LEU A 56 -12.68 -2.68 8.96
N SER A 57 -11.42 -2.51 8.55
CA SER A 57 -10.68 -1.25 8.58
C SER A 57 -11.46 -0.14 7.86
N GLU A 58 -11.44 1.07 8.42
CA GLU A 58 -12.01 2.27 7.81
C GLU A 58 -11.16 2.79 6.67
N SER A 59 -9.85 2.60 6.76
CA SER A 59 -8.88 2.99 5.75
C SER A 59 -7.71 1.99 5.71
N ILE A 60 -7.10 1.87 4.55
CA ILE A 60 -5.97 0.96 4.28
C ILE A 60 -4.89 1.78 3.58
N GLY A 61 -3.77 2.00 4.26
CA GLY A 61 -2.67 2.82 3.73
C GLY A 61 -1.74 2.04 2.82
N ILE A 62 -1.58 2.50 1.57
CA ILE A 62 -0.85 1.81 0.50
C ILE A 62 0.47 2.55 0.16
N SER A 63 0.74 3.67 0.84
CA SER A 63 1.88 4.58 0.63
C SER A 63 3.27 3.93 0.63
N ASP A 64 3.43 2.82 1.36
CA ASP A 64 4.74 2.24 1.65
C ASP A 64 5.22 1.27 0.54
N TYR A 65 4.44 1.12 -0.54
CA TYR A 65 4.68 0.18 -1.64
C TYR A 65 4.83 0.91 -2.98
N PRO A 66 5.61 0.36 -3.94
CA PRO A 66 5.90 1.03 -5.20
C PRO A 66 4.63 1.41 -5.99
N VAL A 67 4.71 2.56 -6.66
CA VAL A 67 3.63 3.33 -7.26
C VAL A 67 2.54 2.50 -7.95
N PHE A 68 1.33 2.46 -7.37
CA PHE A 68 0.14 1.93 -8.03
C PHE A 68 -0.79 3.07 -8.44
N ASN A 69 -1.21 3.05 -9.70
CA ASN A 69 -2.29 3.92 -10.17
C ASN A 69 -3.67 3.33 -9.82
N GLU A 70 -4.72 4.10 -10.09
CA GLU A 70 -6.11 3.70 -9.79
C GLU A 70 -6.55 2.42 -10.49
N GLY A 71 -6.18 2.23 -11.75
CA GLY A 71 -6.50 1.00 -12.49
C GLY A 71 -5.85 -0.23 -11.87
N GLU A 72 -4.61 -0.11 -11.41
CA GLU A 72 -3.88 -1.21 -10.78
C GLU A 72 -4.43 -1.57 -9.40
N ILE A 73 -4.75 -0.59 -8.56
CA ILE A 73 -5.41 -0.86 -7.27
C ILE A 73 -6.79 -1.47 -7.49
N ASN A 74 -7.58 -0.97 -8.43
CA ASN A 74 -8.89 -1.54 -8.74
C ASN A 74 -8.76 -3.00 -9.23
N ALA A 75 -7.71 -3.32 -10.00
CA ALA A 75 -7.42 -4.71 -10.38
C ALA A 75 -7.05 -5.59 -9.18
N ILE A 76 -6.25 -5.08 -8.24
CA ILE A 76 -5.91 -5.79 -7.00
C ILE A 76 -7.15 -6.00 -6.13
N VAL A 77 -7.98 -4.98 -5.91
CA VAL A 77 -9.24 -5.07 -5.17
C VAL A 77 -10.17 -6.09 -5.81
N SER A 78 -10.31 -6.06 -7.14
CA SER A 78 -11.11 -7.04 -7.89
C SER A 78 -10.59 -8.46 -7.67
N ARG A 79 -9.27 -8.66 -7.67
CA ARG A 79 -8.63 -9.95 -7.37
C ARG A 79 -8.87 -10.38 -5.92
N VAL A 80 -8.87 -9.45 -4.95
CA VAL A 80 -9.18 -9.74 -3.54
C VAL A 80 -10.61 -10.25 -3.42
N VAL A 81 -11.59 -9.57 -4.01
CA VAL A 81 -13.01 -9.97 -3.99
C VAL A 81 -13.20 -11.33 -4.65
N LYS A 82 -12.65 -11.51 -5.86
CA LYS A 82 -12.74 -12.74 -6.64
C LYS A 82 -12.20 -13.94 -5.86
N ASN A 83 -11.02 -13.80 -5.27
CA ASN A 83 -10.35 -14.91 -4.57
C ASN A 83 -10.84 -15.11 -3.12
N ASN A 84 -11.65 -14.18 -2.59
CA ASN A 84 -12.17 -14.25 -1.21
C ASN A 84 -13.69 -14.04 -1.20
N PRO A 85 -14.50 -14.93 -1.80
CA PRO A 85 -15.97 -14.81 -1.81
C PRO A 85 -16.61 -14.82 -0.41
N LYS A 86 -15.85 -15.18 0.62
CA LYS A 86 -16.23 -15.00 2.04
C LYS A 86 -16.40 -13.53 2.46
N PHE A 87 -15.89 -12.57 1.69
CA PHE A 87 -16.09 -11.13 1.91
C PHE A 87 -17.43 -10.65 1.35
N PHE A 88 -18.52 -11.36 1.64
CA PHE A 88 -19.88 -11.00 1.19
C PHE A 88 -20.33 -9.61 1.67
N TYR A 89 -19.65 -9.07 2.68
CA TYR A 89 -19.93 -7.77 3.29
C TYR A 89 -19.13 -6.61 2.69
N PHE A 90 -18.30 -6.86 1.68
CA PHE A 90 -17.52 -5.84 0.97
C PHE A 90 -18.06 -5.66 -0.45
N GLU A 91 -18.38 -4.43 -0.85
CA GLU A 91 -18.98 -4.15 -2.18
C GLU A 91 -17.97 -4.32 -3.33
N GLY A 92 -16.69 -4.55 -3.05
CA GLY A 92 -15.65 -4.62 -4.08
C GLY A 92 -15.26 -3.27 -4.67
N LYS A 93 -15.65 -2.18 -4.00
CA LYS A 93 -15.31 -0.81 -4.34
C LYS A 93 -14.91 -0.01 -3.10
N GLY A 94 -14.22 1.09 -3.32
CA GLY A 94 -13.74 1.99 -2.28
C GLY A 94 -13.37 3.34 -2.87
N SER A 95 -13.48 4.42 -2.10
CA SER A 95 -12.85 5.67 -2.48
C SER A 95 -11.34 5.58 -2.23
N THR A 96 -10.57 6.36 -2.97
CA THR A 96 -9.12 6.38 -2.89
C THR A 96 -8.65 7.80 -2.60
N ALA A 97 -7.65 7.96 -1.73
CA ALA A 97 -6.92 9.21 -1.64
C ALA A 97 -5.76 9.16 -2.62
N ILE A 98 -5.68 10.18 -3.47
CA ILE A 98 -4.66 10.30 -4.51
C ILE A 98 -3.73 11.46 -4.16
N GLN A 99 -2.43 11.20 -4.16
CA GLN A 99 -1.39 12.20 -3.99
C GLN A 99 -0.40 12.07 -5.16
N ASN A 100 -0.16 13.16 -5.90
CA ASN A 100 0.70 13.19 -7.10
C ASN A 100 0.32 12.12 -8.16
N GLY A 101 -0.97 11.85 -8.36
CA GLY A 101 -1.46 10.83 -9.29
C GLY A 101 -1.32 9.38 -8.81
N LYS A 102 -0.96 9.17 -7.53
CA LYS A 102 -0.73 7.85 -6.90
C LYS A 102 -1.72 7.61 -5.79
N ILE A 103 -2.22 6.38 -5.65
CA ILE A 103 -3.10 6.03 -4.52
C ILE A 103 -2.27 5.81 -3.27
N VAL A 104 -2.55 6.59 -2.24
CA VAL A 104 -1.92 6.48 -0.92
C VAL A 104 -2.82 5.83 0.12
N MET A 105 -4.14 5.91 -0.06
CA MET A 105 -5.14 5.30 0.83
C MET A 105 -6.30 4.70 0.05
N LEU A 106 -6.82 3.57 0.53
CA LEU A 106 -8.08 2.96 0.11
C LEU A 106 -9.08 2.99 1.27
N TYR A 107 -10.31 3.42 1.00
CA TYR A 107 -11.43 3.42 1.95
C TYR A 107 -12.48 2.39 1.50
N PRO A 108 -12.48 1.18 2.08
CA PRO A 108 -13.40 0.13 1.67
C PRO A 108 -14.87 0.50 1.95
N VAL A 109 -15.77 0.21 1.02
CA VAL A 109 -17.22 0.33 1.25
C VAL A 109 -17.80 -1.01 1.64
N TYR A 110 -18.46 -1.05 2.80
CA TYR A 110 -19.09 -2.25 3.34
C TYR A 110 -20.60 -2.21 3.13
N THR A 111 -21.15 -3.32 2.63
CA THR A 111 -22.57 -3.45 2.27
C THR A 111 -23.50 -3.45 3.49
N TYR A 112 -22.97 -3.83 4.65
CA TYR A 112 -23.73 -3.94 5.90
C TYR A 112 -23.17 -3.01 6.97
N ASN A 113 -23.98 -2.72 7.98
CA ASN A 113 -23.51 -2.01 9.17
C ASN A 113 -22.34 -2.81 9.80
N LYS A 114 -21.20 -2.15 10.01
CA LYS A 114 -19.99 -2.77 10.57
C LYS A 114 -20.23 -3.51 11.88
N SER A 115 -21.14 -3.05 12.73
CA SER A 115 -21.45 -3.72 13.99
C SER A 115 -22.18 -5.06 13.81
N ALA A 116 -22.89 -5.26 12.69
CA ALA A 116 -23.60 -6.48 12.36
C ALA A 116 -22.72 -7.50 11.61
N ILE A 117 -21.65 -7.05 10.93
CA ILE A 117 -20.81 -7.93 10.11
C ILE A 117 -20.18 -9.10 10.90
N PRO A 118 -19.64 -8.92 12.12
CA PRO A 118 -19.05 -10.03 12.88
C PRO A 118 -20.02 -11.20 13.09
N SER A 119 -21.26 -10.94 13.50
CA SER A 119 -22.27 -12.00 13.72
C SER A 119 -22.69 -12.67 12.40
N MET A 120 -22.76 -11.90 11.30
CA MET A 120 -23.01 -12.45 9.98
C MET A 120 -21.87 -13.34 9.49
N LYS A 121 -20.60 -12.96 9.74
CA LYS A 121 -19.42 -13.80 9.44
C LYS A 121 -19.51 -15.12 10.19
N GLU A 122 -19.79 -15.07 11.48
CA GLU A 122 -19.95 -16.28 12.31
C GLU A 122 -21.09 -17.17 11.82
N ALA A 123 -22.24 -16.59 11.44
CA ALA A 123 -23.35 -17.32 10.86
C ALA A 123 -22.96 -17.96 9.52
N PHE A 124 -22.28 -17.23 8.63
CA PHE A 124 -21.82 -17.76 7.34
C PHE A 124 -20.83 -18.92 7.51
N GLU A 125 -19.87 -18.79 8.43
CA GLU A 125 -18.92 -19.85 8.77
C GLU A 125 -19.63 -21.09 9.32
N ARG A 126 -20.59 -20.89 10.22
CA ARG A 126 -21.42 -21.93 10.80
C ARG A 126 -22.15 -22.76 9.75
N TYR A 127 -22.82 -22.10 8.81
CA TYR A 127 -23.58 -22.81 7.78
C TYR A 127 -22.67 -23.58 6.82
N GLN A 128 -21.56 -22.98 6.39
CA GLN A 128 -20.57 -23.71 5.58
C GLN A 128 -20.05 -24.94 6.33
N GLY A 129 -19.81 -24.81 7.64
CA GLY A 129 -19.36 -25.93 8.47
C GLY A 129 -20.34 -27.10 8.53
N ILE A 130 -21.64 -26.80 8.62
CA ILE A 130 -22.69 -27.84 8.59
C ILE A 130 -22.66 -28.60 7.26
N ILE A 131 -22.51 -27.89 6.13
CA ILE A 131 -22.44 -28.52 4.79
C ILE A 131 -21.17 -29.37 4.69
N LEU A 132 -20.01 -28.81 5.06
CA LEU A 132 -18.72 -29.48 4.94
C LEU A 132 -18.58 -30.69 5.87
N SER A 133 -19.22 -30.67 7.06
CA SER A 133 -19.20 -31.80 8.00
C SER A 133 -19.86 -33.07 7.45
N GLN A 134 -20.74 -32.93 6.46
CA GLN A 134 -21.39 -34.06 5.78
C GLN A 134 -20.53 -34.67 4.67
N VAL A 135 -19.44 -34.00 4.28
CA VAL A 135 -18.50 -34.50 3.28
C VAL A 135 -17.62 -35.57 3.91
N ASN A 136 -17.65 -36.79 3.39
CA ASN A 136 -16.80 -37.86 3.90
C ASN A 136 -15.32 -37.54 3.66
N LYS A 137 -14.50 -37.60 4.71
CA LYS A 137 -13.06 -37.34 4.65
C LYS A 137 -12.27 -38.23 3.67
N ASN A 138 -12.78 -39.41 3.35
CA ASN A 138 -12.13 -40.35 2.43
C ASN A 138 -12.56 -40.15 0.96
N PHE A 139 -13.42 -39.18 0.67
CA PHE A 139 -13.83 -38.88 -0.69
C PHE A 139 -12.64 -38.44 -1.55
N THR A 140 -12.61 -38.95 -2.77
CA THR A 140 -11.81 -38.38 -3.85
C THR A 140 -12.33 -36.97 -4.19
N ASP A 141 -11.49 -36.13 -4.83
CA ASP A 141 -11.93 -34.78 -5.22
C ASP A 141 -13.16 -34.79 -6.15
N PHE A 142 -13.30 -35.83 -6.97
CA PHE A 142 -14.51 -36.05 -7.77
C PHE A 142 -15.75 -36.25 -6.88
N GLU A 143 -15.65 -37.11 -5.87
CA GLU A 143 -16.75 -37.42 -4.95
C GLU A 143 -17.13 -36.23 -4.06
N LYS A 144 -16.13 -35.46 -3.60
CA LYS A 144 -16.35 -34.19 -2.91
C LYS A 144 -17.12 -33.21 -3.81
N ALA A 145 -16.71 -33.06 -5.07
CA ALA A 145 -17.39 -32.19 -6.03
C ALA A 145 -18.82 -32.67 -6.31
N LEU A 146 -19.03 -33.98 -6.48
CA LEU A 146 -20.36 -34.57 -6.70
C LEU A 146 -21.29 -34.33 -5.50
N PHE A 147 -20.77 -34.48 -4.28
CA PHE A 147 -21.51 -34.19 -3.05
C PHE A 147 -21.96 -32.73 -3.03
N ILE A 148 -21.02 -31.79 -3.20
CA ILE A 148 -21.32 -30.35 -3.16
C ILE A 148 -22.29 -29.95 -4.27
N TYR A 149 -22.11 -30.46 -5.49
CA TYR A 149 -23.04 -30.22 -6.60
C TYR A 149 -24.45 -30.66 -6.21
N THR A 150 -24.60 -31.91 -5.77
CA THR A 150 -25.90 -32.49 -5.41
C THR A 150 -26.54 -31.74 -4.24
N TYR A 151 -25.75 -31.37 -3.23
CA TYR A 151 -26.22 -30.63 -2.07
C TYR A 151 -26.73 -29.24 -2.48
N LEU A 152 -25.95 -28.48 -3.27
CA LEU A 152 -26.30 -27.12 -3.65
C LEU A 152 -27.55 -27.10 -4.54
N SER A 153 -27.59 -27.95 -5.57
CA SER A 153 -28.75 -28.04 -6.47
C SER A 153 -30.02 -28.49 -5.75
N ARG A 154 -29.91 -29.31 -4.72
CA ARG A 154 -31.09 -29.83 -4.01
C ARG A 154 -31.64 -28.85 -2.97
N ASN A 155 -30.77 -28.13 -2.26
CA ASN A 155 -31.15 -27.34 -1.09
C ASN A 155 -31.33 -25.85 -1.38
N PHE A 156 -30.87 -25.37 -2.54
CA PHE A 156 -31.01 -23.97 -2.92
C PHE A 156 -31.78 -23.84 -4.24
N ARG A 157 -32.57 -22.78 -4.35
CA ARG A 157 -33.32 -22.44 -5.57
C ARG A 157 -32.63 -21.33 -6.34
N TYR A 158 -32.44 -21.55 -7.64
CA TYR A 158 -32.02 -20.47 -8.53
C TYR A 158 -33.13 -19.42 -8.63
N ASP A 159 -32.76 -18.16 -8.50
CA ASP A 159 -33.63 -17.00 -8.62
C ASP A 159 -32.93 -15.96 -9.48
N GLU A 160 -33.60 -15.47 -10.52
CA GLU A 160 -33.04 -14.44 -11.41
C GLU A 160 -32.93 -13.06 -10.75
N ASP A 161 -33.54 -12.87 -9.57
CA ASP A 161 -33.44 -11.63 -8.81
C ASP A 161 -32.00 -11.40 -8.29
N SER A 162 -31.29 -10.47 -8.92
CA SER A 162 -29.92 -10.06 -8.59
C SER A 162 -29.79 -9.26 -7.29
N SER A 163 -30.88 -9.06 -6.54
CA SER A 163 -30.87 -8.33 -5.27
C SER A 163 -30.01 -9.03 -4.18
N TYR A 164 -29.61 -10.29 -4.41
CA TYR A 164 -28.88 -11.13 -3.45
C TYR A 164 -27.71 -11.91 -4.09
N ASP A 165 -26.74 -11.19 -4.65
CA ASP A 165 -25.59 -11.72 -5.40
C ASP A 165 -24.43 -12.27 -4.55
N ASP A 166 -24.65 -12.60 -3.28
CA ASP A 166 -23.60 -13.09 -2.38
C ASP A 166 -23.92 -14.44 -1.73
N ALA A 167 -22.85 -15.14 -1.34
CA ALA A 167 -22.94 -16.49 -0.80
C ALA A 167 -23.69 -16.56 0.55
N TYR A 168 -23.68 -15.48 1.35
CA TYR A 168 -24.36 -15.46 2.64
C TYR A 168 -25.88 -15.39 2.45
N ASN A 169 -26.35 -14.54 1.54
CA ASN A 169 -27.78 -14.43 1.27
C ASN A 169 -28.35 -15.67 0.59
N LEU A 170 -27.59 -16.39 -0.24
CA LEU A 170 -28.01 -17.70 -0.76
C LEU A 170 -28.34 -18.68 0.38
N ILE A 171 -27.44 -18.77 1.37
CA ILE A 171 -27.65 -19.61 2.56
C ILE A 171 -28.84 -19.13 3.38
N LYS A 172 -28.91 -17.83 3.65
CA LYS A 172 -29.94 -17.22 4.51
C LYS A 172 -31.35 -17.35 3.92
N ASN A 173 -31.48 -17.13 2.61
CA ASN A 173 -32.77 -17.07 1.93
C ASN A 173 -33.20 -18.42 1.35
N GLY A 174 -32.26 -19.36 1.15
CA GLY A 174 -32.54 -20.63 0.45
C GLY A 174 -32.67 -20.46 -1.07
N SER A 175 -32.52 -19.24 -1.59
CA SER A 175 -32.52 -18.92 -3.02
C SER A 175 -31.58 -17.76 -3.33
N GLY A 176 -31.14 -17.68 -4.58
CA GLY A 176 -30.27 -16.59 -5.04
C GLY A 176 -29.84 -16.74 -6.49
N SER A 177 -29.10 -15.73 -6.97
CA SER A 177 -28.64 -15.63 -8.35
C SER A 177 -27.52 -16.61 -8.70
N SER A 178 -27.20 -16.69 -10.00
CA SER A 178 -26.10 -17.52 -10.51
C SER A 178 -24.75 -17.13 -9.87
N LEU A 179 -24.53 -15.83 -9.62
CA LEU A 179 -23.34 -15.35 -8.92
C LEU A 179 -23.29 -15.77 -7.45
N ALA A 180 -24.43 -15.79 -6.76
CA ALA A 180 -24.50 -16.27 -5.38
C ALA A 180 -24.14 -17.77 -5.28
N PHE A 181 -24.65 -18.59 -6.22
CA PHE A 181 -24.27 -20.00 -6.36
C PHE A 181 -22.79 -20.17 -6.67
N ALA A 182 -22.25 -19.38 -7.58
CA ALA A 182 -20.84 -19.45 -7.97
C ALA A 182 -19.90 -19.10 -6.81
N LYS A 183 -20.26 -18.09 -6.00
CA LYS A 183 -19.50 -17.68 -4.81
C LYS A 183 -19.55 -18.73 -3.70
N LEU A 184 -20.73 -19.30 -3.41
CA LEU A 184 -20.85 -20.35 -2.39
C LEU A 184 -20.11 -21.63 -2.80
N THR A 185 -20.23 -22.02 -4.07
CA THR A 185 -19.47 -23.15 -4.64
C THR A 185 -17.97 -22.94 -4.47
N HIS A 186 -17.47 -21.74 -4.81
CA HIS A 186 -16.07 -21.40 -4.62
C HIS A 186 -15.66 -21.50 -3.14
N CYS A 187 -16.44 -20.96 -2.21
CA CYS A 187 -16.17 -21.07 -0.77
C CYS A 187 -16.04 -22.53 -0.30
N LEU A 188 -17.00 -23.39 -0.68
CA LEU A 188 -17.08 -24.78 -0.21
C LEU A 188 -15.98 -25.66 -0.82
N LEU A 189 -15.79 -25.61 -2.13
CA LEU A 189 -14.83 -26.46 -2.82
C LEU A 189 -13.37 -26.05 -2.52
N SER A 190 -13.08 -24.74 -2.40
CA SER A 190 -11.74 -24.28 -2.01
C SER A 190 -11.36 -24.77 -0.60
N ARG A 191 -12.32 -24.88 0.34
CA ARG A 191 -12.09 -25.47 1.68
C ARG A 191 -11.81 -26.96 1.64
N LEU A 192 -12.32 -27.65 0.62
CA LEU A 192 -12.08 -29.08 0.38
C LEU A 192 -10.77 -29.34 -0.38
N GLY A 193 -9.99 -28.29 -0.66
CA GLY A 193 -8.72 -28.36 -1.37
C GLY A 193 -8.85 -28.46 -2.89
N ILE A 194 -10.03 -28.19 -3.45
CA ILE A 194 -10.29 -28.24 -4.89
C ILE A 194 -10.08 -26.84 -5.46
N GLU A 195 -9.24 -26.72 -6.49
CA GLU A 195 -9.02 -25.45 -7.19
C GLU A 195 -10.30 -25.05 -7.95
N VAL A 196 -10.75 -23.81 -7.73
CA VAL A 196 -11.96 -23.24 -8.34
C VAL A 196 -11.67 -21.89 -8.97
N VAL A 197 -12.19 -21.67 -10.17
CA VAL A 197 -12.23 -20.36 -10.84
C VAL A 197 -13.65 -20.04 -11.28
N TYR A 198 -13.93 -18.77 -11.55
CA TYR A 198 -15.22 -18.34 -12.08
C TYR A 198 -15.25 -18.50 -13.60
N ALA A 199 -16.43 -18.81 -14.12
CA ALA A 199 -16.76 -18.80 -15.54
C ALA A 199 -18.07 -18.03 -15.73
N HIS A 200 -18.27 -17.40 -16.88
CA HIS A 200 -19.50 -16.68 -17.16
C HIS A 200 -19.85 -16.61 -18.65
N THR A 201 -21.11 -16.33 -18.93
CA THR A 201 -21.65 -16.06 -20.27
C THR A 201 -22.76 -15.01 -20.16
N GLY A 202 -22.65 -13.89 -20.87
CA GLY A 202 -23.72 -12.88 -20.94
C GLY A 202 -24.26 -12.37 -19.60
N GLY A 203 -23.45 -12.36 -18.53
CA GLY A 203 -23.86 -11.96 -17.17
C GLY A 203 -24.34 -13.11 -16.27
N TYR A 204 -24.42 -14.35 -16.77
CA TYR A 204 -24.67 -15.55 -15.98
C TYR A 204 -23.35 -16.16 -15.48
N TYR A 205 -23.25 -16.42 -14.17
CA TYR A 205 -22.00 -16.84 -13.52
C TYR A 205 -22.07 -18.27 -12.98
N PHE A 206 -20.98 -19.02 -13.14
CA PHE A 206 -20.80 -20.37 -12.61
C PHE A 206 -19.30 -20.61 -12.36
N ASN A 207 -18.87 -21.87 -12.23
CA ASN A 207 -17.49 -22.20 -11.90
C ASN A 207 -16.83 -23.13 -12.92
N ALA A 208 -15.51 -23.10 -12.96
CA ALA A 208 -14.70 -24.21 -13.43
C ALA A 208 -13.88 -24.75 -12.25
N ILE A 209 -13.77 -26.08 -12.16
CA ILE A 209 -13.09 -26.77 -11.07
C ILE A 209 -12.09 -27.78 -11.60
N LYS A 210 -11.03 -28.00 -10.82
CA LYS A 210 -9.95 -28.92 -11.23
C LYS A 210 -10.12 -30.29 -10.59
N ILE A 211 -10.31 -31.30 -11.43
CA ILE A 211 -10.47 -32.71 -11.02
C ILE A 211 -9.42 -33.55 -11.74
N LYS A 212 -8.61 -34.30 -10.98
CA LYS A 212 -7.53 -35.17 -11.51
C LYS A 212 -6.57 -34.42 -12.47
N GLY A 213 -6.27 -33.16 -12.16
CA GLY A 213 -5.38 -32.31 -12.95
C GLY A 213 -6.03 -31.63 -14.18
N GLY A 214 -7.30 -31.93 -14.48
CA GLY A 214 -8.04 -31.33 -15.58
C GLY A 214 -9.13 -30.35 -15.13
N TRP A 215 -9.38 -29.30 -15.91
CA TRP A 215 -10.44 -28.32 -15.64
C TRP A 215 -11.75 -28.69 -16.34
N TYR A 216 -12.85 -28.52 -15.62
CA TYR A 216 -14.21 -28.77 -16.11
C TYR A 216 -15.16 -27.71 -15.54
N TYR A 217 -16.19 -27.35 -16.30
CA TYR A 217 -17.24 -26.49 -15.76
C TYR A 217 -18.14 -27.23 -14.78
N PHE A 218 -18.63 -26.45 -13.82
CA PHE A 218 -19.46 -26.86 -12.70
C PHE A 218 -20.50 -25.76 -12.48
N ASP A 219 -21.77 -26.10 -12.69
CA ASP A 219 -22.88 -25.18 -12.50
C ASP A 219 -24.00 -25.86 -11.71
N ALA A 220 -24.00 -25.63 -10.40
CA ALA A 220 -24.99 -26.21 -9.50
C ALA A 220 -26.36 -25.49 -9.53
N ALA A 221 -26.44 -24.26 -10.05
CA ALA A 221 -27.70 -23.51 -10.14
C ALA A 221 -28.66 -24.20 -11.12
N GLN A 222 -28.13 -24.61 -12.28
CA GLN A 222 -28.87 -25.37 -13.29
C GLN A 222 -29.30 -26.79 -12.86
N GLY A 223 -28.71 -27.32 -11.79
CA GLY A 223 -28.97 -28.70 -11.35
C GLY A 223 -30.40 -28.95 -10.87
N ARG A 224 -31.15 -27.89 -10.50
CA ARG A 224 -32.57 -27.99 -10.11
C ARG A 224 -33.56 -27.55 -11.19
N GLU A 225 -33.17 -26.65 -12.08
CA GLU A 225 -34.10 -25.92 -12.98
C GLU A 225 -34.95 -26.81 -13.90
N SER A 226 -34.53 -28.05 -14.15
CA SER A 226 -35.20 -28.99 -15.08
C SER A 226 -35.83 -30.22 -14.42
N VAL A 227 -35.88 -30.25 -13.09
CA VAL A 227 -36.35 -31.41 -12.31
C VAL A 227 -37.22 -30.98 -11.13
N GLY A 228 -38.13 -31.85 -10.74
CA GLY A 228 -39.04 -31.64 -9.62
C GLY A 228 -38.31 -31.72 -8.28
N VAL A 229 -39.05 -31.54 -7.20
CA VAL A 229 -38.43 -31.29 -5.89
C VAL A 229 -37.68 -32.50 -5.36
N GLY A 230 -36.50 -32.26 -4.77
CA GLY A 230 -35.64 -33.34 -4.26
C GLY A 230 -34.90 -34.13 -5.33
N MET A 231 -35.08 -33.79 -6.61
CA MET A 231 -34.35 -34.34 -7.75
C MET A 231 -33.18 -33.42 -8.12
N VAL A 232 -32.17 -33.96 -8.80
CA VAL A 232 -30.97 -33.24 -9.24
C VAL A 232 -30.60 -33.71 -10.64
N ASN A 233 -30.43 -32.77 -11.57
CA ASN A 233 -29.91 -32.99 -12.90
C ASN A 233 -28.39 -32.76 -12.92
N LEU A 234 -27.61 -33.74 -13.39
CA LEU A 234 -26.15 -33.67 -13.46
C LEU A 234 -25.63 -33.23 -14.83
N ASN A 235 -26.47 -32.67 -15.71
CA ASN A 235 -26.10 -32.27 -17.08
C ASN A 235 -25.04 -31.17 -17.14
N THR A 236 -24.92 -30.35 -16.09
CA THR A 236 -23.92 -29.27 -15.98
C THR A 236 -22.83 -29.57 -14.96
N PHE A 237 -22.76 -30.82 -14.47
CA PHE A 237 -21.67 -31.31 -13.63
C PHE A 237 -20.50 -31.81 -14.51
N LEU A 238 -19.30 -31.24 -14.30
CA LEU A 238 -18.05 -31.60 -14.98
C LEU A 238 -18.18 -31.68 -16.50
N ILE A 239 -18.50 -30.55 -17.15
CA ILE A 239 -18.62 -30.47 -18.62
C ILE A 239 -17.42 -29.77 -19.26
N SER A 240 -17.10 -30.12 -20.50
CA SER A 240 -16.06 -29.48 -21.29
C SER A 240 -16.52 -28.18 -21.97
N ASP A 241 -15.59 -27.45 -22.58
CA ASP A 241 -15.85 -26.31 -23.47
C ASP A 241 -16.80 -26.67 -24.61
N LEU A 242 -16.66 -27.86 -25.20
CA LEU A 242 -17.53 -28.30 -26.30
C LEU A 242 -18.98 -28.44 -25.83
N LYS A 243 -19.17 -29.03 -24.65
CA LYS A 243 -20.49 -29.27 -24.08
C LYS A 243 -21.10 -27.97 -23.53
N ALA A 244 -20.30 -27.16 -22.85
CA ALA A 244 -20.71 -25.84 -22.38
C ALA A 244 -21.10 -24.92 -23.54
N ALA A 245 -20.39 -24.96 -24.67
CA ALA A 245 -20.74 -24.20 -25.86
C ALA A 245 -22.13 -24.56 -26.43
N ALA A 246 -22.52 -25.83 -26.32
CA ALA A 246 -23.85 -26.28 -26.74
C ALA A 246 -24.98 -25.85 -25.78
N ILE A 247 -24.66 -25.57 -24.51
CA ILE A 247 -25.63 -25.18 -23.49
C ILE A 247 -25.73 -23.65 -23.38
N TYR A 248 -24.60 -22.98 -23.31
CA TYR A 248 -24.49 -21.55 -22.96
C TYR A 248 -23.98 -20.66 -24.09
N GLY A 249 -23.53 -21.23 -25.21
CA GLY A 249 -22.80 -20.48 -26.23
C GLY A 249 -21.37 -20.14 -25.78
N LYS A 250 -20.90 -18.91 -26.07
CA LYS A 250 -19.54 -18.51 -25.73
C LYS A 250 -19.38 -18.34 -24.21
N VAL A 251 -18.49 -19.14 -23.61
CA VAL A 251 -18.13 -19.03 -22.19
C VAL A 251 -16.79 -18.29 -22.05
N GLU A 252 -16.70 -17.44 -21.04
CA GLU A 252 -15.49 -16.72 -20.64
C GLU A 252 -14.97 -17.28 -19.31
N CYS A 253 -13.70 -17.67 -19.28
CA CYS A 253 -13.05 -18.27 -18.12
C CYS A 253 -11.53 -18.09 -18.21
N ASP A 254 -10.86 -17.95 -17.06
CA ASP A 254 -9.39 -17.82 -16.98
C ASP A 254 -8.66 -19.14 -17.24
N THR A 255 -9.38 -20.25 -17.37
CA THR A 255 -8.84 -21.58 -17.64
C THR A 255 -9.54 -22.22 -18.85
N THR A 256 -8.91 -23.25 -19.41
CA THR A 256 -9.44 -24.01 -20.55
C THR A 256 -10.01 -25.34 -20.07
N CYS A 257 -11.28 -25.59 -20.36
CA CYS A 257 -12.00 -26.80 -19.98
C CYS A 257 -12.12 -27.77 -21.15
N ASN A 258 -11.03 -28.08 -21.86
CA ASN A 258 -11.08 -28.85 -23.12
C ASN A 258 -11.18 -30.38 -22.93
N ILE A 259 -11.20 -30.88 -21.70
CA ILE A 259 -11.20 -32.32 -21.43
C ILE A 259 -12.63 -32.85 -21.47
N THR A 260 -12.88 -33.78 -22.40
CA THR A 260 -14.22 -34.31 -22.68
C THR A 260 -14.54 -35.61 -21.95
N ALA A 261 -13.67 -36.05 -21.03
CA ALA A 261 -13.74 -37.36 -20.37
C ALA A 261 -15.09 -37.63 -19.66
N TYR A 262 -15.78 -36.57 -19.21
CA TYR A 262 -17.05 -36.66 -18.52
C TYR A 262 -18.26 -36.24 -19.37
N ASP A 263 -18.09 -35.74 -20.60
CA ASP A 263 -19.19 -35.20 -21.42
C ASP A 263 -20.27 -36.24 -21.77
N SER A 264 -19.86 -37.52 -21.86
CA SER A 264 -20.71 -38.68 -22.14
C SER A 264 -20.91 -39.58 -20.92
N ALA A 265 -20.63 -39.08 -19.72
CA ALA A 265 -20.74 -39.88 -18.51
C ALA A 265 -22.19 -40.32 -18.23
N LYS A 266 -22.37 -41.61 -17.93
CA LYS A 266 -23.68 -42.24 -17.75
C LYS A 266 -24.48 -41.69 -16.55
N TRP A 267 -23.83 -41.13 -15.54
CA TRP A 267 -24.52 -40.54 -14.39
C TRP A 267 -25.38 -39.32 -14.75
N ARG A 268 -25.24 -38.76 -15.95
CA ARG A 268 -26.10 -37.68 -16.45
C ARG A 268 -27.55 -38.10 -16.66
N GLU A 269 -27.81 -39.41 -16.76
CA GLU A 269 -29.16 -39.98 -16.85
C GLU A 269 -29.81 -40.16 -15.45
N VAL A 270 -29.10 -39.82 -14.38
CA VAL A 270 -29.58 -39.94 -13.00
C VAL A 270 -30.20 -38.61 -12.57
N PHE A 271 -31.51 -38.63 -12.32
CA PHE A 271 -32.27 -37.46 -11.88
C PHE A 271 -32.55 -37.47 -10.38
N SER A 272 -32.35 -38.59 -9.68
CA SER A 272 -32.60 -38.65 -8.23
C SER A 272 -31.55 -37.91 -7.41
N GLY A 273 -30.43 -37.50 -8.00
CA GLY A 273 -29.17 -37.23 -7.30
C GLY A 273 -28.55 -38.48 -6.70
N PHE A 274 -27.36 -38.34 -6.11
CA PHE A 274 -26.67 -39.43 -5.41
C PHE A 274 -26.63 -39.19 -3.90
N ALA A 275 -26.82 -40.26 -3.13
CA ALA A 275 -26.76 -40.26 -1.68
C ALA A 275 -25.68 -41.25 -1.22
N TYR A 276 -24.69 -40.83 -0.43
CA TYR A 276 -23.59 -41.70 -0.02
C TYR A 276 -23.82 -42.29 1.37
N SER A 277 -23.84 -43.62 1.49
CA SER A 277 -23.82 -44.30 2.79
C SER A 277 -23.05 -45.61 2.72
N ASN A 278 -22.40 -46.00 3.83
CA ASN A 278 -21.71 -47.27 3.99
C ASN A 278 -20.78 -47.68 2.82
N GLY A 279 -20.00 -46.71 2.30
CA GLY A 279 -19.03 -46.95 1.23
C GLY A 279 -19.61 -46.99 -0.19
N LYS A 280 -20.89 -46.67 -0.40
CA LYS A 280 -21.55 -46.74 -1.70
C LYS A 280 -22.40 -45.50 -1.96
N TRP A 281 -22.52 -45.12 -3.23
CA TRP A 281 -23.45 -44.07 -3.66
C TRP A 281 -24.76 -44.69 -4.15
N TYR A 282 -25.89 -44.19 -3.66
CA TYR A 282 -27.24 -44.67 -3.97
C TYR A 282 -27.96 -43.67 -4.85
N PHE A 283 -28.72 -44.16 -5.82
CA PHE A 283 -29.54 -43.35 -6.71
C PHE A 283 -30.78 -44.14 -7.15
N SER A 284 -31.77 -43.45 -7.73
CA SER A 284 -32.92 -44.10 -8.36
C SER A 284 -32.88 -43.92 -9.88
N GLN A 285 -33.35 -44.94 -10.59
CA GLN A 285 -33.48 -44.90 -12.04
C GLN A 285 -34.58 -45.86 -12.50
N SER A 286 -35.21 -45.55 -13.63
CA SER A 286 -36.01 -46.52 -14.37
C SER A 286 -35.12 -47.46 -15.17
N VAL A 287 -35.36 -48.76 -15.09
CA VAL A 287 -34.67 -49.78 -15.88
C VAL A 287 -35.67 -50.41 -16.85
N GLU A 288 -35.31 -50.47 -18.13
CA GLU A 288 -36.13 -51.12 -19.15
C GLU A 288 -36.11 -52.65 -18.95
N ASN A 289 -37.29 -53.25 -18.93
CA ASN A 289 -37.50 -54.68 -18.77
C ASN A 289 -38.63 -55.15 -19.69
N GLY A 290 -38.27 -55.60 -20.89
CA GLY A 290 -39.21 -56.17 -21.87
C GLY A 290 -40.28 -55.19 -22.37
N GLY A 291 -39.91 -53.93 -22.63
CA GLY A 291 -40.82 -52.87 -23.08
C GLY A 291 -41.62 -52.20 -21.96
N LYS A 292 -41.35 -52.56 -20.69
CA LYS A 292 -41.83 -51.87 -19.49
C LYS A 292 -40.65 -51.20 -18.79
N TYR A 293 -40.93 -50.19 -17.96
CA TYR A 293 -39.92 -49.50 -17.17
C TYR A 293 -40.24 -49.71 -15.69
N ASP A 294 -39.32 -50.36 -14.99
CA ASP A 294 -39.43 -50.61 -13.55
C ASP A 294 -38.54 -49.58 -12.82
N CYS A 295 -39.08 -48.96 -11.77
CA CYS A 295 -38.32 -47.99 -10.98
C CYS A 295 -37.47 -48.72 -9.94
N HIS A 296 -36.20 -48.34 -9.79
CA HIS A 296 -35.27 -49.03 -8.88
C HIS A 296 -34.43 -48.06 -8.04
N ILE A 297 -34.04 -48.49 -6.84
CA ILE A 297 -32.86 -47.96 -6.13
C ILE A 297 -31.64 -48.81 -6.50
N LEU A 298 -30.56 -48.14 -6.91
CA LEU A 298 -29.32 -48.73 -7.43
C LEU A 298 -28.10 -48.15 -6.70
N THR A 299 -26.97 -48.84 -6.79
CA THR A 299 -25.69 -48.40 -6.23
C THR A 299 -24.66 -48.11 -7.31
N TRP A 300 -23.86 -47.07 -7.11
CA TRP A 300 -22.74 -46.68 -7.95
C TRP A 300 -21.44 -46.71 -7.13
N ASP A 301 -20.42 -47.36 -7.66
CA ASP A 301 -19.07 -47.31 -7.12
C ASP A 301 -18.14 -46.57 -8.09
N PHE A 302 -17.77 -45.33 -7.72
CA PHE A 302 -16.89 -44.50 -8.53
C PHE A 302 -15.43 -44.95 -8.49
N SER A 303 -15.05 -45.87 -7.59
CA SER A 303 -13.70 -46.44 -7.51
C SER A 303 -13.45 -47.56 -8.53
N THR A 304 -14.49 -48.31 -8.88
CA THR A 304 -14.39 -49.42 -9.84
C THR A 304 -15.05 -49.11 -11.19
N GLY A 305 -15.84 -48.04 -11.27
CA GLY A 305 -16.56 -47.64 -12.50
C GLY A 305 -17.66 -48.61 -12.91
N LYS A 306 -17.99 -49.57 -12.04
CA LYS A 306 -19.00 -50.59 -12.28
C LYS A 306 -20.28 -50.18 -11.54
N SER A 307 -21.34 -49.95 -12.30
CA SER A 307 -22.71 -50.03 -11.79
C SER A 307 -23.00 -51.51 -11.46
N GLU A 308 -22.44 -52.02 -10.37
CA GLU A 308 -22.80 -53.34 -9.89
C GLU A 308 -24.14 -53.21 -9.16
N VAL A 309 -25.15 -53.97 -9.60
CA VAL A 309 -26.40 -54.12 -8.86
C VAL A 309 -26.08 -54.85 -7.56
N VAL A 310 -25.89 -54.12 -6.47
CA VAL A 310 -25.72 -54.72 -5.14
C VAL A 310 -27.09 -55.12 -4.59
N LYS A 311 -28.12 -54.30 -4.83
CA LYS A 311 -29.52 -54.56 -4.49
C LYS A 311 -30.42 -53.73 -5.39
N SER A 312 -31.44 -54.36 -5.97
CA SER A 312 -32.46 -53.71 -6.78
C SER A 312 -33.76 -53.74 -5.97
N ILE A 313 -34.14 -52.58 -5.43
CA ILE A 313 -35.45 -52.44 -4.79
C ILE A 313 -36.39 -51.97 -5.90
N THR A 314 -37.14 -52.90 -6.49
CA THR A 314 -38.22 -52.53 -7.41
C THR A 314 -39.25 -51.73 -6.65
N LEU A 315 -39.53 -50.53 -7.15
CA LEU A 315 -40.51 -49.61 -6.61
C LEU A 315 -41.83 -49.79 -7.36
N GLU A 316 -42.92 -49.36 -6.71
CA GLU A 316 -44.20 -49.20 -7.41
C GLU A 316 -44.06 -48.11 -8.48
N ASN A 317 -44.60 -48.38 -9.67
CA ASN A 317 -44.60 -47.40 -10.75
C ASN A 317 -45.63 -46.30 -10.47
N TRP A 318 -45.26 -45.04 -10.75
CA TRP A 318 -46.19 -43.92 -10.71
C TRP A 318 -47.22 -44.09 -11.83
N LYS A 319 -48.49 -44.23 -11.44
CA LYS A 319 -49.61 -44.22 -12.38
C LYS A 319 -49.97 -42.77 -12.71
N VAL A 320 -50.49 -42.55 -13.92
CA VAL A 320 -51.10 -41.26 -14.26
C VAL A 320 -52.38 -41.13 -13.45
N TRP A 321 -52.52 -40.06 -12.65
CA TRP A 321 -53.63 -39.96 -11.69
C TRP A 321 -55.00 -39.92 -12.36
N SER A 322 -55.07 -39.26 -13.52
CA SER A 322 -56.26 -39.21 -14.36
C SER A 322 -56.55 -40.52 -15.13
N ASP A 323 -55.59 -41.44 -15.25
CA ASP A 323 -55.73 -42.71 -15.97
C ASP A 323 -54.85 -43.82 -15.36
N ASN A 324 -55.45 -44.58 -14.45
CA ASN A 324 -54.78 -45.68 -13.74
C ASN A 324 -54.34 -46.87 -14.62
N SER A 325 -54.67 -46.87 -15.93
CA SER A 325 -54.16 -47.85 -16.90
C SER A 325 -52.79 -47.47 -17.47
N ARG A 326 -52.39 -46.20 -17.31
CA ARG A 326 -51.10 -45.67 -17.77
C ARG A 326 -50.13 -45.52 -16.59
N VAL A 327 -48.88 -45.85 -16.86
CA VAL A 327 -47.76 -45.65 -15.94
C VAL A 327 -46.74 -44.72 -16.57
N TYR A 328 -46.12 -43.88 -15.76
CA TYR A 328 -44.94 -43.14 -16.18
C TYR A 328 -43.79 -44.10 -16.43
N THR A 329 -42.96 -43.79 -17.43
CA THR A 329 -41.76 -44.56 -17.74
C THR A 329 -40.55 -44.14 -16.90
N GLN A 330 -40.65 -42.99 -16.22
CA GLN A 330 -39.59 -42.41 -15.38
C GLN A 330 -39.88 -42.65 -13.89
N SER A 331 -38.81 -42.84 -13.12
CA SER A 331 -38.82 -42.86 -11.66
C SER A 331 -38.86 -41.44 -11.11
N PHE A 332 -39.80 -41.17 -10.19
CA PHE A 332 -39.86 -39.94 -9.40
C PHE A 332 -39.44 -40.18 -7.93
N ALA A 333 -38.67 -41.24 -7.70
CA ALA A 333 -38.06 -41.50 -6.39
C ALA A 333 -36.82 -40.61 -6.20
N SER A 334 -36.87 -39.72 -5.23
CA SER A 334 -35.68 -39.07 -4.71
C SER A 334 -34.94 -40.00 -3.76
N VAL A 335 -33.62 -39.86 -3.69
CA VAL A 335 -32.77 -40.63 -2.76
C VAL A 335 -31.97 -39.64 -1.93
N VAL A 336 -32.11 -39.74 -0.61
CA VAL A 336 -31.49 -38.85 0.37
C VAL A 336 -30.85 -39.68 1.47
N GLU A 337 -29.65 -39.31 1.90
CA GLU A 337 -29.01 -39.94 3.05
C GLU A 337 -29.29 -39.11 4.31
N ASN A 338 -29.48 -39.79 5.43
CA ASN A 338 -29.51 -39.17 6.75
C ASN A 338 -29.12 -40.20 7.84
N ASN A 339 -28.13 -39.87 8.65
CA ASN A 339 -27.62 -40.67 9.78
C ASN A 339 -27.33 -42.14 9.45
N GLY A 340 -26.69 -42.38 8.31
CA GLY A 340 -26.31 -43.69 7.80
C GLY A 340 -27.43 -44.42 7.05
N TYR A 341 -28.66 -43.90 7.05
CA TYR A 341 -29.80 -44.51 6.36
C TYR A 341 -30.09 -43.82 5.03
N ILE A 342 -30.59 -44.59 4.07
CA ILE A 342 -31.09 -44.07 2.80
C ILE A 342 -32.60 -43.95 2.87
N TYR A 343 -33.11 -42.74 2.66
CA TYR A 343 -34.53 -42.44 2.55
C TYR A 343 -34.91 -42.28 1.08
N TYR A 344 -36.06 -42.83 0.71
CA TYR A 344 -36.62 -42.72 -0.63
C TYR A 344 -38.15 -42.78 -0.61
N ASN A 345 -38.81 -42.15 -1.58
CA ASN A 345 -40.26 -42.25 -1.75
C ASN A 345 -40.66 -43.34 -2.75
N THR A 346 -41.81 -43.95 -2.49
CA THR A 346 -42.66 -44.62 -3.48
C THR A 346 -43.82 -43.67 -3.83
N PRO A 347 -44.75 -44.02 -4.74
CA PRO A 347 -45.94 -43.21 -4.98
C PRO A 347 -46.81 -43.02 -3.72
N THR A 348 -46.73 -43.91 -2.73
CA THR A 348 -47.68 -43.98 -1.59
C THR A 348 -47.04 -44.02 -0.20
N ALA A 349 -45.71 -44.15 -0.11
CA ALA A 349 -45.00 -44.23 1.17
C ALA A 349 -43.61 -43.62 1.09
N ILE A 350 -43.05 -43.33 2.25
CA ILE A 350 -41.66 -42.91 2.42
C ILE A 350 -40.95 -44.04 3.14
N MET A 351 -39.91 -44.56 2.52
CA MET A 351 -39.20 -45.75 2.96
C MET A 351 -37.83 -45.35 3.51
N LYS A 352 -37.35 -46.16 4.45
CA LYS A 352 -36.03 -46.07 5.08
C LYS A 352 -35.29 -47.38 4.85
N TYR A 353 -34.09 -47.29 4.32
CA TYR A 353 -33.19 -48.41 4.09
C TYR A 353 -31.96 -48.26 4.98
N ASP A 354 -31.58 -49.34 5.64
CA ASP A 354 -30.36 -49.47 6.44
C ASP A 354 -29.29 -50.24 5.64
N PRO A 355 -28.27 -49.55 5.09
CA PRO A 355 -27.19 -50.18 4.34
C PRO A 355 -26.28 -51.09 5.17
N ALA A 356 -26.27 -50.97 6.50
CA ALA A 356 -25.44 -51.78 7.38
C ALA A 356 -26.08 -53.13 7.69
N THR A 357 -27.41 -53.17 7.86
CA THR A 357 -28.17 -54.40 8.16
C THR A 357 -28.94 -54.98 6.97
N ASP A 358 -28.93 -54.27 5.84
CA ASP A 358 -29.64 -54.62 4.61
C ASP A 358 -31.18 -54.69 4.77
N LYS A 359 -31.73 -53.92 5.72
CA LYS A 359 -33.17 -53.90 6.06
C LYS A 359 -33.88 -52.69 5.50
N VAL A 360 -35.13 -52.90 5.06
CA VAL A 360 -36.05 -51.84 4.64
C VAL A 360 -37.19 -51.76 5.64
N SER A 361 -37.58 -50.54 6.01
CA SER A 361 -38.73 -50.24 6.86
C SER A 361 -39.48 -49.02 6.33
N GLU A 362 -40.77 -48.90 6.64
CA GLU A 362 -41.53 -47.68 6.36
C GLU A 362 -41.08 -46.56 7.32
N ALA A 363 -40.70 -45.40 6.77
CA ALA A 363 -40.37 -44.21 7.55
C ALA A 363 -41.63 -43.41 7.88
N ALA A 364 -42.52 -43.29 6.89
CA ALA A 364 -43.81 -42.63 7.04
C ALA A 364 -44.76 -43.05 5.92
N LYS A 365 -46.06 -42.89 6.18
CA LYS A 365 -47.13 -43.14 5.23
C LYS A 365 -48.11 -41.97 5.17
N PRO A 366 -47.75 -40.90 4.44
CA PRO A 366 -48.65 -39.76 4.21
C PRO A 366 -49.97 -40.18 3.55
N SER A 367 -51.07 -39.44 3.80
CA SER A 367 -52.33 -39.67 3.06
C SER A 367 -52.15 -39.31 1.59
N THR A 368 -52.32 -40.30 0.71
CA THR A 368 -52.27 -40.15 -0.75
C THR A 368 -53.66 -40.12 -1.38
N ASP A 369 -54.67 -39.64 -0.66
CA ASP A 369 -56.05 -39.57 -1.16
C ASP A 369 -56.22 -38.55 -2.30
N ASN A 370 -55.31 -37.58 -2.39
CA ASN A 370 -55.33 -36.47 -3.34
C ASN A 370 -54.10 -36.41 -4.25
N GLY A 371 -53.33 -37.49 -4.37
CA GLY A 371 -52.16 -37.53 -5.24
C GLY A 371 -51.14 -38.60 -4.84
N TYR A 372 -50.04 -38.65 -5.58
CA TYR A 372 -48.86 -39.47 -5.25
C TYR A 372 -47.73 -38.61 -4.69
N ILE A 373 -46.79 -39.26 -4.01
CA ILE A 373 -45.59 -38.59 -3.51
C ILE A 373 -44.62 -38.38 -4.68
N TYR A 374 -44.29 -37.12 -4.97
CA TYR A 374 -43.34 -36.71 -6.00
C TYR A 374 -42.15 -36.02 -5.36
N GLY A 375 -41.13 -36.83 -5.05
CA GLY A 375 -39.87 -36.37 -4.50
C GLY A 375 -39.87 -36.16 -2.98
N ILE A 376 -38.69 -36.28 -2.40
CA ILE A 376 -38.40 -36.00 -0.99
C ILE A 376 -37.08 -35.26 -0.87
N ASN A 377 -36.95 -34.45 0.18
CA ASN A 377 -35.66 -33.92 0.61
C ASN A 377 -35.55 -33.99 2.13
N ILE A 378 -34.34 -33.99 2.66
CA ILE A 378 -34.10 -33.86 4.10
C ILE A 378 -33.30 -32.57 4.29
N ILE A 379 -33.87 -31.63 5.03
CA ILE A 379 -33.22 -30.37 5.40
C ILE A 379 -33.22 -30.32 6.91
N ALA A 380 -32.04 -30.28 7.51
CA ALA A 380 -31.88 -30.25 8.97
C ALA A 380 -32.71 -31.35 9.67
N ASP A 381 -32.58 -32.60 9.20
CA ASP A 381 -33.27 -33.78 9.76
C ASP A 381 -34.83 -33.72 9.74
N ARG A 382 -35.41 -32.75 9.05
CA ARG A 382 -36.81 -32.76 8.65
C ARG A 382 -36.92 -33.30 7.24
N LEU A 383 -37.68 -34.38 7.09
CA LEU A 383 -38.00 -34.96 5.81
C LEU A 383 -39.17 -34.21 5.21
N TYR A 384 -38.90 -33.46 4.16
CA TYR A 384 -39.86 -32.76 3.36
C TYR A 384 -40.31 -33.63 2.19
N TYR A 385 -41.60 -33.62 1.88
CA TYR A 385 -42.20 -34.33 0.75
C TYR A 385 -43.34 -33.53 0.13
N LYS A 386 -43.75 -33.92 -1.07
CA LYS A 386 -44.90 -33.32 -1.75
C LYS A 386 -45.85 -34.38 -2.28
N ILE A 387 -47.15 -34.10 -2.19
CA ILE A 387 -48.22 -34.91 -2.76
C ILE A 387 -48.94 -34.11 -3.83
N GLU A 388 -49.00 -34.63 -5.05
CA GLU A 388 -49.70 -34.01 -6.18
C GLU A 388 -50.41 -35.07 -7.02
N LYS A 389 -51.44 -34.66 -7.78
CA LYS A 389 -52.13 -35.57 -8.71
C LYS A 389 -51.22 -35.92 -9.88
N GLU A 390 -50.61 -34.92 -10.50
CA GLU A 390 -49.67 -35.10 -11.62
C GLU A 390 -48.34 -34.43 -11.26
N TYR A 391 -47.23 -34.96 -11.78
CA TYR A 391 -45.90 -34.42 -11.54
C TYR A 391 -45.75 -32.99 -12.09
N SER A 392 -45.12 -32.10 -11.31
CA SER A 392 -44.79 -30.73 -11.68
C SER A 392 -43.36 -30.38 -11.29
N ILE A 393 -42.68 -29.56 -12.12
CA ILE A 393 -41.31 -29.10 -11.92
C ILE A 393 -41.27 -27.90 -10.96
N ASP A 394 -42.21 -26.95 -11.08
CA ASP A 394 -42.22 -25.65 -10.34
C ASP A 394 -42.85 -25.73 -8.95
N SER A 395 -42.49 -26.80 -8.26
CA SER A 395 -43.22 -27.34 -7.15
C SER A 395 -42.35 -27.17 -5.90
N ASP A 396 -42.88 -26.68 -4.79
CA ASP A 396 -42.15 -26.59 -3.51
C ASP A 396 -42.59 -27.75 -2.59
N LEU A 397 -41.68 -28.23 -1.72
CA LEU A 397 -42.05 -29.23 -0.70
C LEU A 397 -42.88 -28.54 0.39
N THR A 398 -44.03 -29.10 0.73
CA THR A 398 -45.02 -28.44 1.59
C THR A 398 -45.33 -29.17 2.89
N SER A 399 -44.97 -30.45 2.99
CA SER A 399 -45.22 -31.28 4.18
C SER A 399 -43.91 -31.81 4.71
N ASP A 400 -43.75 -31.86 6.04
CA ASP A 400 -42.53 -32.34 6.67
C ASP A 400 -42.79 -33.30 7.85
N ILE A 401 -41.84 -34.22 8.04
CA ILE A 401 -41.81 -35.18 9.14
C ILE A 401 -40.47 -35.04 9.86
N LYS A 402 -40.51 -34.89 11.19
CA LYS A 402 -39.31 -34.86 12.03
C LYS A 402 -38.72 -36.28 12.12
N LEU A 403 -37.49 -36.48 11.63
CA LEU A 403 -36.87 -37.82 11.61
C LEU A 403 -36.20 -38.19 12.94
N ASN A 404 -35.68 -37.21 13.69
CA ASN A 404 -34.96 -37.41 14.94
C ASN A 404 -35.36 -36.36 15.98
N GLU A 405 -35.48 -36.77 17.26
CA GLU A 405 -35.76 -35.85 18.37
C GLU A 405 -34.47 -35.28 19.00
N VAL A 406 -33.34 -36.00 18.88
CA VAL A 406 -32.06 -35.71 19.51
C VAL A 406 -30.90 -36.03 18.57
N TYR A 407 -29.96 -35.12 18.40
CA TYR A 407 -28.74 -35.20 17.59
C TYR A 407 -27.50 -35.45 18.41
N THR A 408 -26.54 -36.16 17.83
CA THR A 408 -25.23 -36.42 18.43
C THR A 408 -24.17 -35.52 17.81
N VAL A 409 -23.54 -34.68 18.65
CA VAL A 409 -22.41 -33.83 18.24
C VAL A 409 -21.14 -34.33 18.90
N LYS A 410 -20.13 -34.72 18.12
CA LYS A 410 -18.85 -35.25 18.58
C LYS A 410 -17.70 -34.28 18.32
N PHE A 411 -16.76 -34.24 19.24
CA PHE A 411 -15.49 -33.52 19.11
C PHE A 411 -14.36 -34.54 19.17
N THR A 412 -13.61 -34.71 18.07
CA THR A 412 -12.55 -35.72 17.92
C THR A 412 -11.13 -35.14 17.76
N ASP A 413 -10.17 -35.52 18.61
CA ASP A 413 -8.76 -35.09 18.52
C ASP A 413 -7.90 -36.32 18.20
N GLY A 414 -7.10 -36.23 17.13
CA GLY A 414 -6.32 -37.38 16.63
C GLY A 414 -7.14 -38.63 16.35
N GLY A 415 -8.42 -38.47 15.96
CA GLY A 415 -9.37 -39.56 15.71
C GLY A 415 -10.01 -40.19 16.98
N LYS A 416 -9.79 -39.62 18.17
CA LYS A 416 -10.44 -40.04 19.42
C LYS A 416 -11.52 -39.05 19.83
N VAL A 417 -12.70 -39.53 20.22
CA VAL A 417 -13.77 -38.67 20.77
C VAL A 417 -13.33 -38.12 22.12
N VAL A 418 -13.17 -36.80 22.19
CA VAL A 418 -12.83 -36.03 23.39
C VAL A 418 -14.09 -35.56 24.11
N LYS A 419 -15.16 -35.27 23.36
CA LYS A 419 -16.46 -34.87 23.90
C LYS A 419 -17.60 -35.27 22.97
N GLU A 420 -18.77 -35.57 23.55
CA GLU A 420 -20.01 -35.87 22.84
C GLU A 420 -21.18 -35.15 23.52
N TYR A 421 -22.11 -34.63 22.72
CA TYR A 421 -23.38 -34.05 23.16
C TYR A 421 -24.55 -34.74 22.50
N LYS A 422 -25.66 -34.82 23.24
CA LYS A 422 -26.97 -35.23 22.73
C LYS A 422 -27.92 -34.05 22.88
N LEU A 423 -28.34 -33.44 21.77
CA LEU A 423 -29.05 -32.15 21.76
C LEU A 423 -30.33 -32.25 20.93
N GLU A 424 -31.42 -31.66 21.39
CA GLU A 424 -32.64 -31.55 20.57
C GLU A 424 -32.44 -30.59 19.38
N TYR A 425 -33.26 -30.76 18.35
CA TYR A 425 -33.29 -29.85 17.21
C TYR A 425 -33.45 -28.38 17.62
N GLY A 426 -32.58 -27.54 17.08
CA GLY A 426 -32.64 -26.11 17.35
C GLY A 426 -31.99 -25.71 18.68
N LYS A 427 -31.44 -26.64 19.46
CA LYS A 427 -30.68 -26.33 20.68
C LYS A 427 -29.23 -25.99 20.36
N THR A 428 -28.70 -25.01 21.06
CA THR A 428 -27.29 -24.62 20.95
C THR A 428 -26.39 -25.58 21.72
N ILE A 429 -25.21 -25.84 21.16
CA ILE A 429 -24.13 -26.58 21.81
C ILE A 429 -23.60 -25.70 22.97
N PRO A 430 -23.60 -26.18 24.23
CA PRO A 430 -23.22 -25.35 25.37
C PRO A 430 -21.74 -24.97 25.40
N ASP A 431 -21.48 -23.66 25.38
CA ASP A 431 -20.18 -22.99 25.38
C ASP A 431 -19.20 -23.42 26.48
N THR A 432 -19.68 -23.80 27.65
CA THR A 432 -18.87 -24.02 28.87
C THR A 432 -18.24 -25.40 29.00
N THR A 433 -18.48 -26.29 28.04
CA THR A 433 -18.17 -27.73 28.20
C THR A 433 -17.31 -28.34 27.09
N ILE A 434 -16.92 -27.52 26.12
CA ILE A 434 -15.98 -27.89 25.05
C ILE A 434 -14.58 -28.00 25.69
N PRO A 435 -13.82 -29.06 25.41
CA PRO A 435 -12.46 -29.18 25.94
C PRO A 435 -11.62 -28.00 25.44
N ALA A 436 -11.23 -27.10 26.35
CA ALA A 436 -10.17 -26.14 26.09
C ALA A 436 -8.89 -26.96 25.84
N ASN A 437 -8.42 -27.02 24.60
CA ASN A 437 -7.21 -27.77 24.29
C ASN A 437 -6.01 -26.94 24.76
N LYS A 438 -5.50 -27.32 25.93
CA LYS A 438 -4.44 -26.60 26.69
C LYS A 438 -3.02 -26.84 26.16
N ASN A 439 -2.83 -27.62 25.10
CA ASN A 439 -1.49 -28.02 24.64
C ASN A 439 -1.03 -27.35 23.32
N PHE A 440 -1.83 -26.47 22.73
CA PHE A 440 -1.47 -25.68 21.55
C PHE A 440 -1.93 -24.24 21.75
N ASN A 441 -1.13 -23.24 21.35
CA ASN A 441 -1.41 -21.82 21.60
C ASN A 441 -2.80 -21.35 21.10
N LYS A 442 -3.36 -21.99 20.06
CA LYS A 442 -4.81 -22.12 19.79
C LYS A 442 -5.06 -23.41 19.00
N SER A 443 -6.08 -24.16 19.37
CA SER A 443 -6.62 -25.26 18.55
C SER A 443 -8.10 -24.97 18.31
N PHE A 444 -8.51 -25.11 17.06
CA PHE A 444 -9.89 -24.89 16.67
C PHE A 444 -10.48 -26.24 16.30
N TRP A 445 -11.71 -26.45 16.70
CA TRP A 445 -12.50 -27.57 16.20
C TRP A 445 -12.91 -27.21 14.77
N ASP A 446 -12.53 -28.04 13.81
CA ASP A 446 -12.75 -27.80 12.39
C ASP A 446 -14.21 -27.41 12.15
N TYR A 447 -14.42 -26.29 11.48
CA TYR A 447 -15.74 -25.76 11.17
C TYR A 447 -16.72 -25.51 12.35
N PHE A 448 -16.26 -25.56 13.60
CA PHE A 448 -17.08 -25.29 14.79
C PHE A 448 -17.08 -23.79 15.16
N THR A 449 -18.26 -23.23 15.43
CA THR A 449 -18.43 -21.87 15.97
C THR A 449 -19.15 -21.92 17.31
N TYR A 450 -18.77 -21.04 18.24
CA TYR A 450 -19.37 -20.94 19.57
C TYR A 450 -20.90 -20.70 19.48
N GLY A 451 -21.67 -21.33 20.36
CA GLY A 451 -23.13 -21.29 20.31
C GLY A 451 -23.76 -21.93 19.07
N MET A 452 -23.08 -22.83 18.35
CA MET A 452 -23.64 -23.58 17.20
C MET A 452 -24.92 -24.31 17.55
N THR A 453 -25.94 -24.19 16.70
CA THR A 453 -27.20 -24.92 16.87
C THR A 453 -27.12 -26.30 16.24
N ALA A 454 -27.52 -27.33 16.99
CA ALA A 454 -27.62 -28.69 16.49
C ALA A 454 -28.83 -28.81 15.56
N PHE A 455 -28.56 -29.01 14.27
CA PHE A 455 -29.55 -29.25 13.22
C PHE A 455 -29.43 -30.64 12.59
N GLY A 456 -28.45 -31.42 13.04
CA GLY A 456 -28.18 -32.79 12.65
C GLY A 456 -26.98 -33.35 13.42
N ASP A 457 -26.66 -34.63 13.19
CA ASP A 457 -25.44 -35.23 13.72
C ASP A 457 -24.20 -34.54 13.11
N ALA A 458 -23.20 -34.27 13.94
CA ALA A 458 -21.98 -33.57 13.51
C ALA A 458 -20.73 -34.13 14.20
N GLU A 459 -19.61 -34.17 13.48
CA GLU A 459 -18.31 -34.49 14.04
C GLU A 459 -17.32 -33.36 13.72
N PHE A 460 -16.76 -32.74 14.76
CA PHE A 460 -15.77 -31.69 14.65
C PHE A 460 -14.40 -32.25 15.05
N THR A 461 -13.41 -32.16 14.15
CA THR A 461 -12.05 -32.65 14.41
C THR A 461 -11.16 -31.53 14.90
N ALA A 462 -10.27 -31.75 15.87
CA ALA A 462 -9.32 -30.74 16.29
C ALA A 462 -8.32 -30.43 15.17
N LEU A 463 -8.26 -29.18 14.73
CA LEU A 463 -7.21 -28.65 13.86
C LEU A 463 -6.08 -28.09 14.72
N HIS A 464 -4.89 -28.63 14.52
CA HIS A 464 -3.66 -28.09 15.08
C HIS A 464 -3.08 -27.07 14.10
N ILE A 465 -3.16 -25.79 14.47
CA ILE A 465 -2.54 -24.71 13.70
C ILE A 465 -1.30 -24.26 14.44
N ASN A 466 -0.15 -24.32 13.78
CA ASN A 466 1.06 -23.69 14.30
C ASN A 466 0.90 -22.17 14.17
N LEU A 467 0.88 -21.50 15.32
CA LEU A 467 0.98 -20.06 15.41
C LEU A 467 2.42 -19.72 15.80
N TYR A 468 3.00 -18.77 15.09
CA TYR A 468 4.30 -18.22 15.40
C TYR A 468 4.20 -16.71 15.58
N THR A 469 5.11 -16.14 16.35
CA THR A 469 5.19 -14.70 16.61
C THR A 469 6.41 -14.13 15.91
N TYR A 470 6.20 -13.09 15.10
CA TYR A 470 7.31 -12.25 14.63
C TYR A 470 7.31 -10.90 15.34
N LYS A 471 8.50 -10.41 15.68
CA LYS A 471 8.71 -9.12 16.33
C LYS A 471 9.70 -8.26 15.55
N PHE A 472 9.44 -6.96 15.49
CA PHE A 472 10.43 -5.95 15.13
C PHE A 472 10.77 -5.19 16.40
N ILE A 473 12.05 -5.16 16.73
CA ILE A 473 12.57 -4.59 17.97
C ILE A 473 13.66 -3.57 17.67
N ASP A 474 13.70 -2.50 18.45
CA ASP A 474 14.76 -1.51 18.37
C ASP A 474 16.10 -2.07 18.90
N GLU A 475 17.20 -1.32 18.75
CA GLU A 475 18.53 -1.69 19.21
C GLU A 475 18.56 -1.95 20.73
N ASP A 476 17.80 -1.16 21.49
CA ASP A 476 17.67 -1.25 22.96
C ASP A 476 16.76 -2.40 23.43
N GLY A 477 16.09 -3.10 22.50
CA GLY A 477 15.17 -4.19 22.77
C GLY A 477 13.69 -3.78 22.89
N THR A 478 13.35 -2.50 22.71
CA THR A 478 11.98 -2.01 22.65
C THR A 478 11.21 -2.68 21.53
N VAL A 479 10.00 -3.19 21.79
CA VAL A 479 9.18 -3.87 20.79
C VAL A 479 8.38 -2.83 20.00
N LEU A 480 8.69 -2.68 18.72
CA LEU A 480 8.08 -1.71 17.82
C LEU A 480 6.88 -2.30 17.08
N LYS A 481 6.90 -3.61 16.82
CA LYS A 481 5.77 -4.36 16.26
C LYS A 481 5.86 -5.82 16.69
N SER A 482 4.73 -6.42 17.04
CA SER A 482 4.64 -7.84 17.38
C SER A 482 3.36 -8.44 16.84
N ILE A 483 3.46 -9.45 15.99
CA ILE A 483 2.30 -10.11 15.38
C ILE A 483 2.42 -11.63 15.53
N THR A 484 1.33 -12.24 16.00
CA THR A 484 1.18 -13.70 16.05
C THR A 484 0.26 -14.14 14.92
N ALA A 485 0.77 -14.96 14.01
CA ALA A 485 0.04 -15.40 12.81
C ALA A 485 0.29 -16.89 12.53
N LYS A 486 -0.50 -17.45 11.60
CA LYS A 486 -0.35 -18.85 11.15
C LYS A 486 0.97 -19.04 10.41
N GLU A 487 1.53 -20.23 10.51
CA GLU A 487 2.63 -20.67 9.67
C GLU A 487 2.32 -20.40 8.18
N GLY A 488 3.30 -19.83 7.46
CA GLY A 488 3.20 -19.47 6.04
C GLY A 488 2.68 -18.06 5.75
N VAL A 489 2.33 -17.24 6.73
CA VAL A 489 1.95 -15.82 6.51
C VAL A 489 3.18 -14.96 6.16
N TYR A 490 3.02 -13.93 5.32
CA TYR A 490 4.08 -12.95 5.04
C TYR A 490 4.39 -12.11 6.29
N ILE A 491 5.68 -11.89 6.54
CA ILE A 491 6.15 -10.99 7.61
C ILE A 491 6.19 -9.56 7.06
N LEU A 492 5.47 -8.64 7.71
CA LEU A 492 5.40 -7.23 7.34
C LEU A 492 6.09 -6.34 8.40
N PRO A 493 7.05 -5.46 8.01
CA PRO A 493 7.74 -4.56 8.93
C PRO A 493 6.84 -3.44 9.49
N PRO A 494 7.27 -2.68 10.51
CA PRO A 494 6.57 -1.48 10.98
C PRO A 494 6.47 -0.43 9.87
N LYS A 495 5.41 0.38 9.91
CA LYS A 495 5.14 1.43 8.90
C LYS A 495 6.18 2.57 8.98
N SER A 496 6.58 2.94 10.18
CA SER A 496 7.65 3.90 10.42
C SER A 496 8.96 3.17 10.73
N HIS A 497 10.08 3.73 10.27
CA HIS A 497 11.39 3.32 10.72
C HIS A 497 11.59 3.79 12.17
N PRO A 498 12.31 3.02 13.00
CA PRO A 498 12.62 3.46 14.34
C PRO A 498 13.66 4.56 14.31
N GLU A 499 13.49 5.54 15.19
CA GLU A 499 14.39 6.68 15.34
C GLU A 499 15.28 6.46 16.55
N LYS A 500 16.53 6.90 16.44
CA LYS A 500 17.49 6.83 17.54
C LYS A 500 18.05 8.22 17.78
N GLU A 501 17.90 8.69 19.01
CA GLU A 501 18.41 9.99 19.43
C GLU A 501 19.91 10.13 19.12
N SER A 502 20.24 11.22 18.44
CA SER A 502 21.63 11.62 18.23
C SER A 502 22.28 11.90 19.58
N THR A 503 23.57 11.58 19.68
CA THR A 503 24.38 11.93 20.84
C THR A 503 25.09 13.26 20.63
N ASP A 504 25.80 13.75 21.64
CA ASP A 504 26.69 14.90 21.49
C ASP A 504 27.78 14.68 20.43
N THR A 505 28.10 13.42 20.10
CA THR A 505 29.23 13.05 19.23
C THR A 505 28.85 12.45 17.87
N VAL A 506 27.64 11.90 17.73
CA VAL A 506 27.25 11.03 16.60
C VAL A 506 25.77 11.18 16.29
N ASN A 507 25.43 11.34 15.01
CA ASN A 507 24.06 11.19 14.50
C ASN A 507 23.80 9.73 14.10
N TYR A 508 22.58 9.26 14.34
CA TYR A 508 22.13 7.92 13.97
C TYR A 508 21.06 7.98 12.88
N SER A 509 21.21 7.17 11.83
CA SER A 509 20.17 6.94 10.82
C SER A 509 19.82 5.47 10.76
N PHE A 510 18.53 5.14 10.67
CA PHE A 510 18.10 3.75 10.49
C PHE A 510 18.62 3.21 9.15
N ALA A 511 19.25 2.04 9.19
CA ALA A 511 19.82 1.41 8.01
C ALA A 511 18.93 0.27 7.51
N TYR A 512 18.69 -0.75 8.34
CA TYR A 512 17.87 -1.91 7.99
C TYR A 512 17.49 -2.73 9.23
N TRP A 513 16.63 -3.74 9.01
CA TRP A 513 16.26 -4.74 10.01
C TRP A 513 17.14 -5.99 9.88
N GLU A 514 17.93 -6.30 10.90
CA GLU A 514 18.81 -7.47 10.91
C GLU A 514 18.00 -8.77 10.73
N GLY A 515 18.38 -9.55 9.71
CA GLY A 515 17.76 -10.84 9.41
C GLY A 515 16.40 -10.77 8.69
N PHE A 516 15.90 -9.57 8.38
CA PHE A 516 14.67 -9.38 7.61
C PHE A 516 14.97 -9.26 6.12
N THR A 517 14.08 -9.80 5.29
CA THR A 517 14.06 -9.59 3.84
C THR A 517 12.61 -9.53 3.39
N ALA A 518 12.28 -8.62 2.48
CA ALA A 518 10.94 -8.52 1.92
C ALA A 518 10.52 -9.86 1.31
N GLY A 519 9.26 -10.26 1.54
CA GLY A 519 8.72 -11.54 1.07
C GLY A 519 8.93 -12.74 2.02
N MET A 520 9.62 -12.58 3.15
CA MET A 520 9.80 -13.66 4.14
C MET A 520 8.47 -14.25 4.65
N ARG A 521 8.44 -15.58 4.78
CA ARG A 521 7.34 -16.36 5.34
C ARG A 521 7.57 -16.67 6.81
N LEU A 522 6.53 -16.55 7.61
CA LEU A 522 6.54 -16.91 9.02
C LEU A 522 6.51 -18.44 9.18
N VAL A 523 7.62 -19.04 9.60
CA VAL A 523 7.74 -20.50 9.79
C VAL A 523 8.14 -20.90 11.20
N LYS A 524 8.45 -19.91 12.05
CA LYS A 524 8.84 -20.05 13.45
C LYS A 524 8.76 -18.70 14.14
N ASP A 525 8.84 -18.69 15.46
CA ASP A 525 9.04 -17.44 16.20
C ASP A 525 10.35 -16.79 15.76
N ILE A 526 10.29 -15.50 15.43
CA ILE A 526 11.42 -14.75 14.88
C ILE A 526 11.39 -13.30 15.35
N GLN A 527 12.56 -12.70 15.50
CA GLN A 527 12.68 -11.28 15.82
C GLN A 527 13.66 -10.62 14.84
N PHE A 528 13.37 -9.38 14.47
CA PHE A 528 14.19 -8.55 13.61
C PHE A 528 14.59 -7.31 14.39
N LYS A 529 15.89 -7.02 14.41
CA LYS A 529 16.45 -5.94 15.22
C LYS A 529 16.84 -4.75 14.34
N ALA A 530 16.54 -3.53 14.77
CA ALA A 530 16.93 -2.33 14.05
C ALA A 530 18.47 -2.16 14.06
N VAL A 531 19.03 -1.81 12.91
CA VAL A 531 20.45 -1.48 12.73
C VAL A 531 20.56 -0.02 12.30
N TYR A 532 21.51 0.72 12.88
CA TYR A 532 21.72 2.14 12.62
C TYR A 532 23.12 2.41 12.06
N GLU A 533 23.21 3.36 11.13
CA GLU A 533 24.46 3.97 10.68
C GLU A 533 24.82 5.19 11.53
N LYS A 534 26.12 5.51 11.62
CA LYS A 534 26.69 6.55 12.50
C LYS A 534 27.43 7.60 11.66
N THR A 535 27.18 8.89 11.90
CA THR A 535 27.93 10.01 11.28
C THR A 535 28.41 11.03 12.32
N SER A 536 29.60 11.62 12.12
CA SER A 536 30.24 12.58 13.05
C SER A 536 29.65 13.99 12.98
N LYS A 537 29.64 14.74 14.10
CA LYS A 537 28.82 15.95 14.31
C LYS A 537 29.40 17.31 13.87
N PHE A 538 30.73 17.57 13.90
CA PHE A 538 31.28 18.92 13.67
C PHE A 538 32.03 19.10 12.34
N LYS A 539 31.85 20.27 11.71
CA LYS A 539 32.40 20.66 10.41
C LYS A 539 33.63 21.57 10.59
N LEU A 540 34.75 21.18 10.01
CA LEU A 540 35.98 21.97 9.93
C LEU A 540 36.13 22.53 8.52
N THR A 541 36.22 23.85 8.39
CA THR A 541 36.33 24.55 7.10
C THR A 541 37.69 25.21 6.95
N PHE A 542 38.40 24.98 5.86
CA PHE A 542 39.66 25.64 5.50
C PHE A 542 39.46 26.52 4.26
N VAL A 543 39.80 27.81 4.37
CA VAL A 543 39.62 28.81 3.31
C VAL A 543 40.97 29.36 2.82
N TYR A 544 41.29 29.19 1.53
CA TYR A 544 42.54 29.63 0.89
C TYR A 544 42.29 30.15 -0.54
N LEU A 545 42.68 31.38 -0.88
CA LEU A 545 42.62 31.98 -2.23
C LEU A 545 41.39 31.55 -3.06
N ASN A 546 40.20 31.74 -2.49
CA ASN A 546 38.88 31.40 -3.05
C ASN A 546 38.52 29.90 -3.14
N GLN A 547 39.34 29.00 -2.58
CA GLN A 547 39.04 27.57 -2.42
C GLN A 547 38.64 27.24 -0.98
N LYS A 548 37.66 26.35 -0.84
CA LYS A 548 37.13 25.87 0.44
C LYS A 548 37.31 24.35 0.52
N SER A 549 37.97 23.88 1.57
CA SER A 549 38.08 22.44 1.89
C SER A 549 37.34 22.15 3.20
N VAL A 550 36.54 21.08 3.22
CA VAL A 550 35.71 20.71 4.37
C VAL A 550 36.13 19.34 4.89
N PHE A 551 36.29 19.24 6.21
CA PHE A 551 36.56 18.00 6.94
C PHE A 551 35.58 17.87 8.11
N TYR A 552 35.51 16.68 8.72
CA TYR A 552 34.64 16.41 9.86
C TYR A 552 35.46 15.89 11.05
N ALA A 553 35.10 16.31 12.26
CA ALA A 553 35.76 15.95 13.51
C ALA A 553 34.74 15.69 14.63
N ASN A 554 35.14 14.93 15.65
CA ASN A 554 34.30 14.66 16.82
C ASN A 554 34.56 15.67 17.95
N PRO A 555 33.59 15.90 18.85
CA PRO A 555 33.79 16.67 20.06
C PRO A 555 34.99 16.18 20.89
N GLY A 556 35.91 17.08 21.24
CA GLY A 556 37.10 16.77 22.02
C GLY A 556 38.29 16.21 21.23
N ASP A 557 38.16 16.01 19.90
CA ASP A 557 39.31 15.69 19.06
C ASP A 557 40.32 16.85 19.11
N THR A 558 41.60 16.54 19.33
CA THR A 558 42.69 17.52 19.35
C THR A 558 43.29 17.66 17.96
N LEU A 559 43.24 18.88 17.40
CA LEU A 559 43.82 19.18 16.09
C LEU A 559 45.31 19.51 16.22
N GLU A 560 46.16 18.51 16.00
CA GLU A 560 47.63 18.62 16.13
C GLU A 560 48.28 19.39 14.97
N SER A 561 47.73 19.26 13.76
CA SER A 561 48.25 19.91 12.56
C SER A 561 47.14 20.20 11.56
N VAL A 562 47.33 21.24 10.75
CA VAL A 562 46.44 21.63 9.65
C VAL A 562 47.10 21.41 8.29
N PRO A 563 46.33 21.26 7.20
CA PRO A 563 46.90 21.15 5.86
C PRO A 563 47.82 22.33 5.54
N SER A 564 49.04 22.05 5.09
CA SER A 564 49.92 23.07 4.51
C SER A 564 49.59 23.17 3.02
N PRO A 565 49.19 24.35 2.49
CA PRO A 565 49.18 24.53 1.05
C PRO A 565 50.62 24.39 0.52
N ASP A 566 50.76 23.99 -0.76
CA ASP A 566 52.05 24.09 -1.44
C ASP A 566 52.59 25.52 -1.33
N PRO A 567 53.92 25.76 -1.32
CA PRO A 567 54.47 27.10 -1.21
C PRO A 567 54.06 27.95 -2.41
N VAL A 568 52.94 28.66 -2.27
CA VAL A 568 52.46 29.62 -3.26
C VAL A 568 52.95 30.99 -2.83
N THR A 569 53.86 31.55 -3.62
CA THR A 569 54.17 32.98 -3.61
C THR A 569 53.40 33.62 -4.75
N TRP A 570 52.52 34.57 -4.43
CA TRP A 570 51.84 35.39 -5.42
C TRP A 570 52.13 36.86 -5.14
N SER A 571 51.89 37.72 -6.12
CA SER A 571 52.22 39.14 -6.03
C SER A 571 51.25 39.97 -6.84
N ASP A 572 50.84 41.11 -6.31
CA ASP A 572 50.16 42.16 -7.08
C ASP A 572 51.18 43.24 -7.51
N ALA A 573 50.71 44.38 -8.02
CA ALA A 573 51.59 45.49 -8.42
C ALA A 573 52.39 46.08 -7.25
N GLU A 574 51.88 46.05 -6.02
CA GLU A 574 52.47 46.69 -4.84
C GLU A 574 53.21 45.71 -3.90
N TYR A 575 52.75 44.48 -3.76
CA TYR A 575 53.19 43.51 -2.75
C TYR A 575 53.48 42.11 -3.31
N ILE A 576 54.37 41.40 -2.61
CA ILE A 576 54.57 39.95 -2.69
C ILE A 576 53.98 39.35 -1.41
N PHE A 577 53.13 38.33 -1.56
CA PHE A 577 52.49 37.61 -0.46
C PHE A 577 53.16 36.24 -0.24
N THR A 578 53.37 35.90 1.02
CA THR A 578 53.98 34.63 1.46
C THR A 578 53.13 34.01 2.57
N TYR A 579 52.95 32.69 2.54
CA TYR A 579 52.17 31.96 3.55
C TYR A 579 52.72 32.19 4.98
N ASP A 580 51.83 32.46 5.94
CA ASP A 580 52.17 32.72 7.35
C ASP A 580 51.24 31.99 8.34
N GLY A 581 50.70 30.83 7.94
CA GLY A 581 49.88 29.97 8.80
C GLY A 581 48.36 30.08 8.57
N TRP A 582 47.58 29.68 9.57
CA TRP A 582 46.12 29.72 9.57
C TRP A 582 45.58 30.54 10.76
N GLU A 583 44.57 31.36 10.56
CA GLU A 583 43.74 31.98 11.59
C GLU A 583 42.92 30.93 12.32
N ASN A 584 42.66 31.16 13.60
CA ASN A 584 41.93 30.26 14.50
C ASN A 584 42.57 28.89 14.76
N PHE A 585 43.75 28.60 14.19
CA PHE A 585 44.50 27.37 14.46
C PHE A 585 45.48 27.56 15.62
N THR A 586 45.41 26.66 16.60
CA THR A 586 46.45 26.45 17.62
C THR A 586 46.73 24.95 17.69
N PRO A 587 48.00 24.49 17.59
CA PRO A 587 48.32 23.07 17.73
C PRO A 587 47.80 22.50 19.06
N GLY A 588 47.04 21.42 18.97
CA GLY A 588 46.43 20.75 20.14
C GLY A 588 45.11 21.37 20.61
N MET A 589 44.48 22.26 19.84
CA MET A 589 43.14 22.76 20.18
C MET A 589 42.08 21.66 20.12
N GLU A 590 41.16 21.65 21.08
CA GLU A 590 39.99 20.77 21.08
C GLU A 590 38.90 21.31 20.16
N ILE A 591 38.31 20.43 19.35
CA ILE A 591 37.16 20.78 18.48
C ILE A 591 35.87 20.51 19.24
N ASN A 592 35.15 21.58 19.59
CA ASN A 592 33.88 21.49 20.34
C ASN A 592 32.71 22.21 19.63
N SER A 593 32.94 22.74 18.44
CA SER A 593 31.96 23.39 17.57
C SER A 593 32.48 23.37 16.13
N ASP A 594 31.67 23.84 15.18
CA ASP A 594 32.16 24.14 13.85
C ASP A 594 33.25 25.22 13.91
N VAL A 595 34.33 25.04 13.14
CA VAL A 595 35.48 25.96 13.11
C VAL A 595 35.86 26.25 11.67
N THR A 596 36.09 27.53 11.37
CA THR A 596 36.64 27.99 10.09
C THR A 596 38.05 28.53 10.29
N PHE A 597 39.00 27.97 9.55
CA PHE A 597 40.40 28.38 9.47
C PHE A 597 40.64 29.16 8.17
N THR A 598 41.17 30.37 8.29
CA THR A 598 41.48 31.25 7.15
C THR A 598 42.99 31.39 6.99
N MET A 599 43.55 31.31 5.79
CA MET A 599 45.00 31.46 5.63
C MET A 599 45.50 32.85 6.07
N LYS A 600 46.61 32.89 6.83
CA LYS A 600 47.41 34.08 7.11
C LYS A 600 48.52 34.27 6.08
N VAL A 601 48.80 35.52 5.72
CA VAL A 601 49.84 35.88 4.73
C VAL A 601 50.71 37.05 5.21
N LYS A 602 52.00 36.98 4.89
CA LYS A 602 52.99 38.06 5.03
C LYS A 602 53.13 38.82 3.73
N LYS A 603 53.00 40.15 3.76
CA LYS A 603 53.19 41.04 2.60
C LYS A 603 54.53 41.76 2.62
N VAL A 604 55.22 41.79 1.48
CA VAL A 604 56.51 42.49 1.27
C VAL A 604 56.35 43.44 0.08
N LYS A 605 56.75 44.71 0.22
CA LYS A 605 56.57 45.70 -0.84
C LYS A 605 57.51 45.45 -2.03
N ARG A 606 57.00 45.54 -3.27
CA ARG A 606 57.78 45.36 -4.51
C ARG A 606 58.66 46.57 -4.80
N GLN A 607 59.76 46.33 -5.50
CA GLN A 607 60.66 47.37 -6.00
C GLN A 607 60.64 47.41 -7.52
N TYR A 608 60.66 48.62 -8.07
CA TYR A 608 60.70 48.88 -9.51
C TYR A 608 61.84 49.85 -9.84
N THR A 609 62.17 49.94 -11.12
CA THR A 609 63.28 50.74 -11.64
C THR A 609 62.78 51.80 -12.60
N TYR A 610 63.08 53.07 -12.33
CA TYR A 610 62.91 54.14 -13.32
C TYR A 610 64.23 54.56 -13.96
N ARG A 611 64.16 54.96 -15.23
CA ARG A 611 65.30 55.40 -16.05
C ARG A 611 64.99 56.69 -16.77
N PHE A 612 65.98 57.57 -16.87
CA PHE A 612 65.95 58.74 -17.75
C PHE A 612 66.97 58.50 -18.86
N VAL A 613 66.53 58.52 -20.12
CA VAL A 613 67.28 58.05 -21.28
C VAL A 613 67.41 59.18 -22.30
N ASN A 614 68.64 59.41 -22.79
CA ASN A 614 68.92 60.44 -23.77
C ASN A 614 68.38 60.03 -25.17
N TYR A 615 68.31 60.95 -26.12
CA TYR A 615 67.74 60.73 -27.47
C TYR A 615 68.45 59.62 -28.25
N ASP A 616 69.73 59.37 -27.97
CA ASP A 616 70.55 58.32 -28.56
C ASP A 616 70.33 56.93 -27.93
N GLY A 617 69.40 56.80 -26.98
CA GLY A 617 69.10 55.57 -26.25
C GLY A 617 70.01 55.30 -25.05
N ASN A 618 71.00 56.15 -24.78
CA ASN A 618 71.89 55.98 -23.63
C ASN A 618 71.19 56.35 -22.31
N VAL A 619 71.26 55.46 -21.32
CA VAL A 619 70.70 55.71 -19.97
C VAL A 619 71.51 56.81 -19.29
N PHE A 620 70.86 57.96 -19.07
CA PHE A 620 71.46 59.11 -18.39
C PHE A 620 71.38 58.98 -16.86
N TYR A 621 70.30 58.37 -16.35
CA TYR A 621 70.12 58.10 -14.92
C TYR A 621 69.21 56.88 -14.71
N SER A 622 69.42 56.14 -13.63
CA SER A 622 68.55 55.03 -13.21
C SER A 622 68.49 54.91 -11.69
N LYS A 623 67.33 54.55 -11.15
CA LYS A 623 67.15 54.25 -9.73
C LYS A 623 66.10 53.15 -9.53
N THR A 624 66.39 52.22 -8.63
CA THR A 624 65.47 51.18 -8.15
C THR A 624 65.00 51.51 -6.74
N THR A 625 63.69 51.45 -6.48
CA THR A 625 63.08 51.80 -5.18
C THR A 625 61.70 51.17 -5.03
N ASP A 626 61.11 51.23 -3.83
CA ASP A 626 59.81 50.62 -3.52
C ASP A 626 58.66 51.21 -4.34
N TYR A 627 57.63 50.40 -4.61
CA TYR A 627 56.38 50.82 -5.22
C TYR A 627 55.76 52.03 -4.50
N GLY A 628 55.32 53.01 -5.27
CA GLY A 628 54.75 54.26 -4.80
C GLY A 628 55.79 55.31 -4.37
N SER A 629 57.09 55.06 -4.54
CA SER A 629 58.14 56.07 -4.30
C SER A 629 58.04 57.24 -5.30
N ASP A 630 58.44 58.45 -4.88
CA ASP A 630 58.52 59.59 -5.78
C ASP A 630 59.63 59.42 -6.83
N ILE A 631 59.29 59.69 -8.09
CA ILE A 631 60.25 59.73 -9.19
C ILE A 631 60.90 61.12 -9.21
N THR A 632 62.22 61.15 -9.09
CA THR A 632 63.00 62.39 -9.10
C THR A 632 63.87 62.46 -10.35
N PRO A 633 63.72 63.48 -11.20
CA PRO A 633 64.52 63.61 -12.41
C PRO A 633 65.94 64.05 -12.08
N PRO A 634 66.93 63.76 -12.96
CA PRO A 634 68.30 64.21 -12.81
C PRO A 634 68.39 65.74 -12.80
N LYS A 635 69.27 66.29 -11.96
CA LYS A 635 69.51 67.76 -11.91
C LYS A 635 70.26 68.26 -13.15
N ASP A 636 71.12 67.42 -13.71
CA ASP A 636 71.90 67.74 -14.89
C ASP A 636 71.07 67.51 -16.16
N LYS A 637 71.25 68.40 -17.16
CA LYS A 637 70.55 68.30 -18.43
C LYS A 637 71.37 67.48 -19.43
N PRO A 638 70.78 66.48 -20.10
CA PRO A 638 71.49 65.69 -21.10
C PRO A 638 71.79 66.54 -22.35
N THR A 639 72.95 66.33 -22.96
CA THR A 639 73.34 66.95 -24.24
C THR A 639 73.19 65.97 -25.39
N TYR A 640 72.72 66.46 -26.53
CA TYR A 640 72.62 65.68 -27.76
C TYR A 640 73.17 66.49 -28.96
N SER A 641 74.00 65.84 -29.77
CA SER A 641 74.53 66.35 -31.03
C SER A 641 74.41 65.24 -32.06
N ASP A 642 73.85 65.55 -33.23
CA ASP A 642 73.76 64.58 -34.32
C ASP A 642 75.08 64.48 -35.10
N ASN A 643 75.21 63.44 -35.93
CA ASN A 643 76.39 63.24 -36.79
C ASN A 643 76.56 64.31 -37.89
N SER A 644 75.62 65.27 -37.97
CA SER A 644 75.61 66.37 -38.94
C SER A 644 76.15 67.68 -38.37
N GLY A 645 76.53 67.71 -37.09
CA GLY A 645 77.12 68.87 -36.41
C GLY A 645 76.11 69.89 -35.89
N TYR A 646 74.81 69.58 -35.85
CA TYR A 646 73.80 70.45 -35.25
C TYR A 646 73.75 70.30 -33.72
N THR A 647 73.59 71.42 -33.02
CA THR A 647 73.41 71.44 -31.56
C THR A 647 71.93 71.45 -31.19
N TYR A 648 71.51 70.51 -30.35
CA TYR A 648 70.13 70.40 -29.87
C TYR A 648 70.03 70.88 -28.43
N THR A 649 68.98 71.65 -28.12
CA THR A 649 68.74 72.14 -26.75
C THR A 649 67.72 71.25 -26.05
N PHE A 650 68.09 70.68 -24.89
CA PHE A 650 67.18 69.90 -24.05
C PHE A 650 65.99 70.75 -23.60
N LEU A 651 64.79 70.21 -23.79
CA LEU A 651 63.54 70.82 -23.36
C LEU A 651 63.12 70.26 -22.00
N GLU A 652 62.79 68.97 -21.99
CA GLU A 652 62.18 68.28 -20.86
C GLU A 652 62.37 66.77 -20.98
N TRP A 653 62.06 66.06 -19.89
CA TRP A 653 61.91 64.61 -19.90
C TRP A 653 60.46 64.32 -20.29
N GLU A 654 60.27 63.82 -21.50
CA GLU A 654 58.94 63.54 -22.04
C GLU A 654 58.27 62.42 -21.25
N GLY A 655 56.99 62.62 -20.91
CA GLY A 655 56.20 61.69 -20.09
C GLY A 655 56.40 61.83 -18.58
N PHE A 656 57.40 62.58 -18.12
CA PHE A 656 57.60 62.80 -16.67
C PHE A 656 56.74 63.93 -16.13
N MET A 657 55.98 63.67 -15.06
CA MET A 657 55.24 64.70 -14.33
C MET A 657 55.82 64.94 -12.92
N PRO A 658 55.97 66.20 -12.47
CA PRO A 658 56.40 66.47 -11.10
C PRO A 658 55.44 65.85 -10.06
N GLY A 659 55.96 64.95 -9.22
CA GLY A 659 55.17 64.21 -8.22
C GLY A 659 54.69 62.83 -8.69
N GLU A 660 55.12 62.37 -9.86
CA GLU A 660 54.82 61.04 -10.37
C GLU A 660 55.41 59.93 -9.49
N LYS A 661 54.60 58.89 -9.27
CA LYS A 661 54.94 57.76 -8.40
C LYS A 661 55.40 56.58 -9.23
N LEU A 662 56.38 55.86 -8.71
CA LEU A 662 56.89 54.65 -9.32
C LEU A 662 55.92 53.48 -9.11
N THR A 663 55.19 53.08 -10.16
CA THR A 663 54.22 51.97 -10.09
C THR A 663 54.66 50.71 -10.83
N HIS A 664 55.64 50.83 -11.72
CA HIS A 664 56.25 49.75 -12.50
C HIS A 664 57.64 50.22 -13.00
N ASP A 665 58.32 49.44 -13.84
CA ASP A 665 59.56 49.90 -14.48
C ASP A 665 59.25 51.01 -15.50
N MET A 666 59.73 52.23 -15.26
CA MET A 666 59.38 53.42 -16.04
C MET A 666 60.59 54.00 -16.77
N VAL A 667 60.41 54.48 -18.00
CA VAL A 667 61.49 55.08 -18.79
C VAL A 667 61.04 56.41 -19.38
N PHE A 668 61.75 57.49 -19.06
CA PHE A 668 61.50 58.84 -19.55
C PHE A 668 62.58 59.27 -20.53
N TYR A 669 62.19 59.85 -21.67
CA TYR A 669 63.13 60.20 -22.74
C TYR A 669 63.38 61.69 -22.81
N ALA A 670 64.62 62.08 -23.10
CA ALA A 670 64.98 63.47 -23.30
C ALA A 670 64.40 64.01 -24.60
N SER A 671 63.61 65.09 -24.52
CA SER A 671 63.08 65.81 -25.68
C SER A 671 63.94 67.02 -26.01
N TYR A 672 64.10 67.31 -27.31
CA TYR A 672 65.01 68.31 -27.84
C TYR A 672 64.37 69.26 -28.84
N LYS A 673 64.84 70.51 -28.85
CA LYS A 673 64.48 71.52 -29.87
C LYS A 673 65.66 71.78 -30.81
N GLY A 674 65.45 71.61 -32.11
CA GLY A 674 66.42 71.99 -33.15
C GLY A 674 66.30 73.45 -33.60
N GLU A 675 67.33 73.98 -34.28
CA GLU A 675 67.41 75.40 -34.70
C GLU A 675 66.30 75.86 -35.66
N LYS A 676 65.59 74.94 -36.34
CA LYS A 676 64.44 75.25 -37.21
C LYS A 676 63.07 75.24 -36.49
N GLY A 677 63.05 75.07 -35.17
CA GLY A 677 61.84 75.20 -34.36
C GLY A 677 60.95 73.95 -34.24
N SER A 678 61.25 72.87 -34.97
CA SER A 678 60.57 71.57 -34.79
C SER A 678 61.11 70.84 -33.56
N ALA A 679 60.23 70.47 -32.63
CA ALA A 679 60.56 69.55 -31.56
C ALA A 679 60.79 68.15 -32.16
N VAL A 680 61.81 67.44 -31.67
CA VAL A 680 62.09 66.05 -32.06
C VAL A 680 61.85 65.18 -30.84
N SER A 681 60.86 64.29 -30.93
CA SER A 681 60.51 63.29 -29.91
C SER A 681 60.51 61.88 -30.48
N PRO A 682 60.72 60.83 -29.65
CA PRO A 682 60.62 59.45 -30.09
C PRO A 682 59.22 59.13 -30.63
N LYS A 683 59.10 58.18 -31.57
CA LYS A 683 57.77 57.73 -32.05
C LYS A 683 56.98 57.08 -30.91
N LYS A 684 55.65 57.17 -30.95
CA LYS A 684 54.75 56.46 -30.03
C LYS A 684 53.71 55.64 -30.80
N TYR A 685 53.25 54.55 -30.18
CA TYR A 685 52.30 53.59 -30.72
C TYR A 685 51.12 53.42 -29.78
N ASN A 686 49.90 53.30 -30.31
CA ASN A 686 48.68 53.07 -29.53
C ASN A 686 48.47 51.59 -29.25
N ILE A 687 48.18 51.23 -28.01
CA ILE A 687 47.84 49.89 -27.53
C ILE A 687 46.38 49.91 -27.13
N SER A 688 45.54 49.06 -27.73
CA SER A 688 44.10 48.98 -27.41
C SER A 688 43.75 47.59 -26.88
N LEU A 689 43.09 47.54 -25.73
CA LEU A 689 42.76 46.33 -25.00
C LEU A 689 41.28 45.99 -25.15
N TYR A 690 40.97 44.72 -25.40
CA TYR A 690 39.62 44.21 -25.61
C TYR A 690 39.38 42.93 -24.83
N ARG A 691 38.13 42.67 -24.45
CA ARG A 691 37.69 41.38 -23.93
C ARG A 691 37.51 40.37 -25.07
N ASP A 692 37.46 39.08 -24.75
CA ASP A 692 37.23 38.00 -25.72
C ASP A 692 35.88 38.12 -26.46
N ASP A 693 34.87 38.72 -25.83
CA ASP A 693 33.57 39.06 -26.45
C ASP A 693 33.59 40.33 -27.33
N GLY A 694 34.73 41.00 -27.44
CA GLY A 694 34.94 42.19 -28.26
C GLY A 694 34.64 43.53 -27.57
N VAL A 695 34.28 43.54 -26.28
CA VAL A 695 34.11 44.80 -25.52
C VAL A 695 35.45 45.52 -25.37
N PHE A 696 35.47 46.83 -25.68
CA PHE A 696 36.64 47.69 -25.47
C PHE A 696 36.88 47.93 -23.98
N LEU A 697 38.12 47.73 -23.53
CA LEU A 697 38.50 47.85 -22.12
C LEU A 697 39.25 49.16 -21.87
N ALA A 698 40.38 49.40 -22.57
CA ALA A 698 41.20 50.59 -22.41
C ALA A 698 42.14 50.82 -23.61
N SER A 699 42.82 51.97 -23.66
CA SER A 699 43.93 52.21 -24.59
C SER A 699 45.02 53.12 -24.01
N GLU A 700 46.27 52.90 -24.38
CA GLU A 700 47.44 53.67 -23.94
C GLU A 700 48.45 53.90 -25.08
N TYR A 701 49.24 54.99 -25.02
CA TYR A 701 50.33 55.25 -25.97
C TYR A 701 51.69 54.93 -25.35
N VAL A 702 52.48 54.10 -26.04
CA VAL A 702 53.82 53.65 -25.60
C VAL A 702 54.88 54.10 -26.61
N TYR A 703 56.02 54.59 -26.13
CA TYR A 703 57.12 55.07 -26.98
C TYR A 703 57.91 53.92 -27.64
N GLU A 704 58.50 54.19 -28.80
CA GLU A 704 59.34 53.26 -29.57
C GLU A 704 60.50 52.75 -28.69
N GLU A 705 60.67 51.43 -28.61
CA GLU A 705 61.62 50.72 -27.72
C GLU A 705 61.29 50.71 -26.21
N GLN A 706 60.14 51.22 -25.77
CA GLN A 706 59.63 50.91 -24.43
C GLN A 706 59.11 49.47 -24.38
N HIS A 707 59.37 48.83 -23.24
CA HIS A 707 58.82 47.52 -22.90
C HIS A 707 57.38 47.71 -22.40
N LEU A 708 56.44 47.00 -23.00
CA LEU A 708 55.03 47.06 -22.61
C LEU A 708 54.81 46.26 -21.32
N TYR A 709 54.25 46.91 -20.31
CA TYR A 709 53.77 46.27 -19.09
C TYR A 709 52.29 46.57 -18.95
N LEU A 710 51.46 45.57 -19.20
CA LEU A 710 50.01 45.67 -18.98
C LEU A 710 49.69 45.26 -17.56
N VAL A 711 48.71 45.93 -16.95
CA VAL A 711 48.14 45.51 -15.67
C VAL A 711 47.54 44.11 -15.87
N SER A 712 47.94 43.17 -15.00
CA SER A 712 47.43 41.81 -14.94
C SER A 712 46.92 41.53 -13.53
N GLY A 713 45.73 40.93 -13.40
CA GLY A 713 45.21 40.46 -12.11
C GLY A 713 43.67 40.50 -12.02
N ASP A 714 43.17 40.23 -10.82
CA ASP A 714 41.75 40.09 -10.42
C ASP A 714 40.83 41.23 -10.87
N GLU A 715 41.38 42.42 -11.16
CA GLU A 715 40.60 43.57 -11.66
C GLU A 715 40.05 43.36 -13.09
N MET A 716 40.54 42.36 -13.82
CA MET A 716 40.08 42.00 -15.17
C MET A 716 39.11 40.84 -15.19
N ASP A 717 38.92 40.14 -14.07
CA ASP A 717 37.94 39.06 -13.95
C ASP A 717 36.52 39.61 -14.07
N TYR A 718 35.64 38.80 -14.66
CA TYR A 718 34.21 39.14 -14.70
C TYR A 718 33.37 37.88 -14.59
N GLU A 719 32.08 38.07 -14.31
CA GLU A 719 31.16 36.96 -14.13
C GLU A 719 29.83 37.20 -14.83
N ASP A 720 29.17 36.10 -15.17
CA ASP A 720 27.76 36.05 -15.54
C ASP A 720 26.99 35.10 -14.59
N PHE A 721 25.75 34.76 -14.93
CA PHE A 721 24.90 33.86 -14.12
C PHE A 721 25.32 32.37 -14.19
N GLN A 722 26.27 32.00 -15.03
CA GLN A 722 26.70 30.61 -15.24
C GLN A 722 28.17 30.41 -14.96
N TYR A 723 29.02 31.39 -15.23
CA TYR A 723 30.47 31.26 -15.18
C TYR A 723 31.15 32.46 -14.50
N VAL A 724 32.26 32.17 -13.85
CA VAL A 724 33.33 33.13 -13.53
C VAL A 724 34.39 33.02 -14.62
N TYR A 725 34.82 34.15 -15.17
CA TYR A 725 35.84 34.25 -16.20
C TYR A 725 37.11 34.78 -15.57
N ASP A 726 38.02 33.84 -15.27
CA ASP A 726 39.31 34.09 -14.63
C ASP A 726 40.35 34.51 -15.69
N PHE A 727 40.82 35.75 -15.63
CA PHE A 727 41.73 36.35 -16.60
C PHE A 727 43.08 35.62 -16.57
N GLN A 728 43.47 35.04 -17.70
CA GLN A 728 44.72 34.29 -17.81
C GLN A 728 45.84 35.13 -18.39
N SER A 729 45.59 35.79 -19.52
CA SER A 729 46.63 36.52 -20.27
C SER A 729 46.02 37.40 -21.36
N TRP A 730 46.86 38.19 -22.03
CA TRP A 730 46.51 38.90 -23.25
C TRP A 730 47.04 38.13 -24.47
N GLU A 731 46.19 37.90 -25.46
CA GLU A 731 46.56 37.25 -26.71
C GLU A 731 47.62 38.08 -27.45
N GLY A 732 48.79 37.47 -27.71
CA GLY A 732 49.90 38.11 -28.43
C GLY A 732 50.72 39.10 -27.60
N TYR A 733 50.60 39.07 -26.27
CA TYR A 733 51.41 39.83 -25.32
C TYR A 733 52.42 38.92 -24.61
N GLU A 734 53.66 39.38 -24.53
CA GLU A 734 54.67 38.84 -23.63
C GLU A 734 55.15 39.97 -22.72
N GLU A 735 55.28 39.71 -21.41
CA GLU A 735 55.67 40.73 -20.44
C GLU A 735 57.00 41.37 -20.83
N GLY A 736 56.99 42.69 -20.93
CA GLY A 736 58.17 43.44 -21.34
C GLY A 736 58.52 43.28 -22.81
N MET A 737 57.58 42.96 -23.70
CA MET A 737 57.85 42.99 -25.15
C MET A 737 58.04 44.43 -25.66
N ALA A 738 58.95 44.62 -26.61
CA ALA A 738 59.21 45.94 -27.20
C ALA A 738 58.09 46.37 -28.18
N VAL A 739 57.63 47.61 -28.06
CA VAL A 739 56.56 48.15 -28.93
C VAL A 739 57.15 48.89 -30.13
N ASN A 740 56.82 48.43 -31.34
CA ASN A 740 57.26 49.03 -32.61
C ASN A 740 56.11 49.28 -33.63
N ARG A 741 54.86 49.08 -33.22
CA ARG A 741 53.64 49.33 -34.00
C ARG A 741 52.44 49.49 -33.07
N ASN A 742 51.33 50.02 -33.58
CA ASN A 742 50.06 49.99 -32.84
C ASN A 742 49.62 48.53 -32.62
N LEU A 743 49.12 48.21 -31.43
CA LEU A 743 48.69 46.87 -31.06
C LEU A 743 47.23 46.86 -30.61
N LYS A 744 46.55 45.76 -30.96
CA LYS A 744 45.25 45.40 -30.43
C LYS A 744 45.41 44.07 -29.71
N LEU A 745 45.13 44.03 -28.41
CA LEU A 745 45.30 42.85 -27.57
C LEU A 745 43.94 42.43 -27.00
N THR A 746 43.68 41.13 -26.98
CA THR A 746 42.42 40.54 -26.51
C THR A 746 42.68 39.72 -25.27
N ALA A 747 41.87 39.87 -24.23
CA ALA A 747 41.98 39.08 -23.01
C ALA A 747 41.61 37.60 -23.27
N ILE A 748 42.34 36.69 -22.63
CA ILE A 748 42.07 35.24 -22.63
C ILE A 748 41.60 34.87 -21.23
N TYR A 749 40.41 34.28 -21.13
CA TYR A 749 39.82 33.85 -19.87
C TYR A 749 39.72 32.33 -19.76
N LYS A 750 39.87 31.84 -18.53
CA LYS A 750 39.48 30.49 -18.14
C LYS A 750 38.04 30.55 -17.61
N LYS A 751 37.14 29.84 -18.30
CA LYS A 751 35.74 29.71 -17.87
C LYS A 751 35.63 28.71 -16.72
N ILE A 752 35.07 29.16 -15.60
CA ILE A 752 34.84 28.35 -14.39
C ILE A 752 33.34 28.33 -14.10
N PRO A 753 32.65 27.17 -14.15
CA PRO A 753 31.23 27.10 -13.82
C PRO A 753 30.95 27.53 -12.38
N LYS A 754 29.93 28.37 -12.19
CA LYS A 754 29.43 28.73 -10.86
C LYS A 754 28.68 27.56 -10.25
N VAL A 755 28.98 27.29 -8.98
CA VAL A 755 28.25 26.35 -8.15
C VAL A 755 27.29 27.14 -7.26
N TYR A 756 26.01 26.84 -7.40
CA TYR A 756 24.94 27.40 -6.58
C TYR A 756 24.55 26.43 -5.49
N HIS A 757 24.19 26.95 -4.33
CA HIS A 757 23.85 26.20 -3.14
C HIS A 757 22.38 26.35 -2.83
N TYR A 758 21.75 25.27 -2.38
CA TYR A 758 20.41 25.32 -1.83
C TYR A 758 20.35 24.60 -0.50
N THR A 759 19.52 25.13 0.39
CA THR A 759 19.36 24.62 1.74
C THR A 759 17.88 24.48 2.06
N PHE A 760 17.46 23.29 2.46
CA PHE A 760 16.15 23.02 3.05
C PHE A 760 16.26 23.08 4.57
N LEU A 761 15.36 23.84 5.19
CA LEU A 761 15.33 24.17 6.61
C LEU A 761 13.99 23.75 7.23
N ASN A 762 14.04 23.16 8.43
CA ASN A 762 12.87 23.00 9.29
C ASN A 762 12.30 24.36 9.72
N ASN A 763 11.11 24.37 10.35
CA ASN A 763 10.50 25.59 10.90
C ASN A 763 11.34 26.25 12.01
N ASP A 764 12.21 25.51 12.69
CA ASP A 764 13.16 26.03 13.66
C ASP A 764 14.48 26.52 13.03
N GLU A 765 14.51 26.64 11.70
CA GLU A 765 15.68 27.00 10.89
C GLU A 765 16.83 25.97 10.93
N SER A 766 16.59 24.75 11.44
CA SER A 766 17.58 23.67 11.37
C SER A 766 17.69 23.10 9.96
N VAL A 767 18.93 22.82 9.54
CA VAL A 767 19.25 22.36 8.18
C VAL A 767 18.90 20.88 8.00
N LEU A 768 18.05 20.59 7.02
CA LEU A 768 17.59 19.24 6.68
C LEU A 768 18.33 18.64 5.49
N LEU A 769 18.56 19.46 4.47
CA LEU A 769 19.25 19.05 3.25
C LEU A 769 20.01 20.25 2.70
N GLU A 770 21.31 20.09 2.50
CA GLU A 770 22.11 21.00 1.68
C GLU A 770 22.42 20.30 0.37
N GLY A 771 22.33 21.03 -0.73
CA GLY A 771 22.80 20.56 -2.02
C GLY A 771 23.52 21.67 -2.76
N GLU A 772 24.34 21.25 -3.71
CA GLU A 772 25.06 22.13 -4.61
C GLU A 772 24.86 21.65 -6.05
N GLY A 773 24.89 22.59 -7.00
CA GLY A 773 24.73 22.25 -8.40
C GLY A 773 25.07 23.41 -9.32
N TYR A 774 25.24 23.10 -10.60
CA TYR A 774 25.47 24.13 -11.62
C TYR A 774 24.15 24.79 -12.03
N TYR A 775 24.24 25.99 -12.60
CA TYR A 775 23.11 26.67 -13.22
C TYR A 775 22.30 25.73 -14.13
N GLY A 776 20.99 25.63 -13.91
CA GLY A 776 20.05 24.75 -14.61
C GLY A 776 19.84 23.37 -13.99
N SER A 777 20.56 23.00 -12.92
CA SER A 777 20.36 21.72 -12.22
C SER A 777 19.01 21.68 -11.50
N VAL A 778 18.30 20.55 -11.53
CA VAL A 778 16.99 20.39 -10.87
C VAL A 778 17.18 20.30 -9.35
N ILE A 779 16.40 21.07 -8.59
CA ILE A 779 16.36 21.03 -7.13
C ILE A 779 15.45 19.88 -6.71
N VAL A 780 15.97 18.94 -5.91
CA VAL A 780 15.21 17.81 -5.38
C VAL A 780 14.97 18.04 -3.88
N PRO A 781 13.72 18.29 -3.45
CA PRO A 781 13.42 18.48 -2.03
C PRO A 781 13.48 17.16 -1.24
N PRO A 782 13.82 17.19 0.06
CA PRO A 782 13.75 16.01 0.91
C PRO A 782 12.29 15.62 1.16
N ASP A 783 12.03 14.31 1.29
CA ASP A 783 10.67 13.77 1.29
C ASP A 783 9.80 14.34 2.42
N HIS A 784 10.34 14.71 3.60
CA HIS A 784 9.64 15.48 4.64
C HIS A 784 10.61 16.20 5.62
N PRO A 785 10.22 17.36 6.20
CA PRO A 785 10.89 17.99 7.34
C PRO A 785 10.45 17.42 8.72
N GLN A 786 11.37 17.34 9.68
CA GLN A 786 11.10 16.90 11.07
C GLN A 786 10.37 18.00 11.86
N ILE A 787 9.25 17.68 12.51
CA ILE A 787 8.64 18.59 13.49
C ILE A 787 9.30 18.38 14.85
N ALA A 788 9.75 19.47 15.48
CA ALA A 788 10.00 19.52 16.91
C ALA A 788 8.65 19.34 17.64
N TYR A 789 8.47 18.17 18.24
CA TYR A 789 7.30 17.84 19.06
C TYR A 789 7.15 18.86 20.20
N GLN A 790 6.19 19.78 20.12
CA GLN A 790 5.75 20.58 21.26
C GLN A 790 4.31 20.20 21.60
N TYR A 791 4.18 19.26 22.52
CA TYR A 791 2.89 18.94 23.13
C TYR A 791 2.30 20.21 23.77
N PRO A 792 1.02 20.59 23.53
CA PRO A 792 -0.08 19.79 22.98
C PRO A 792 -0.52 20.13 21.52
N GLU A 793 0.32 20.79 20.71
CA GLU A 793 -0.07 21.26 19.36
C GLU A 793 0.67 20.45 18.28
N ILE A 794 -0.01 19.58 17.51
CA ILE A 794 0.57 18.99 16.29
C ILE A 794 0.45 20.02 15.16
N TYR A 795 1.35 20.03 14.19
CA TYR A 795 1.16 20.74 12.92
C TYR A 795 1.35 19.80 11.69
N GLU A 796 0.75 20.11 10.55
CA GLU A 796 0.74 19.37 9.27
C GLU A 796 1.52 20.15 8.22
N PHE A 797 2.50 19.52 7.58
CA PHE A 797 3.38 20.14 6.59
C PHE A 797 2.63 20.46 5.29
N THR A 798 2.63 21.72 4.87
CA THR A 798 1.90 22.21 3.68
C THR A 798 2.80 22.47 2.47
N GLY A 799 4.13 22.36 2.63
CA GLY A 799 5.10 22.51 1.54
C GLY A 799 6.31 23.36 1.92
N TRP A 800 7.25 23.46 0.98
CA TRP A 800 8.47 24.25 1.11
C TRP A 800 8.25 25.66 0.58
N ILE A 801 8.68 26.67 1.32
CA ILE A 801 8.58 28.07 0.92
C ILE A 801 9.96 28.73 0.81
N TYR A 802 10.14 29.67 -0.10
CA TYR A 802 11.37 30.44 -0.28
C TYR A 802 11.05 31.89 -0.64
N LYS A 803 12.01 32.80 -0.45
CA LYS A 803 11.83 34.23 -0.74
C LYS A 803 12.56 34.67 -2.00
N ILE A 804 11.89 35.43 -2.85
CA ILE A 804 12.51 36.20 -3.96
C ILE A 804 11.96 37.63 -3.89
N ASN A 805 12.83 38.65 -3.87
CA ASN A 805 12.44 40.07 -3.84
C ASN A 805 11.40 40.40 -2.74
N ASP A 806 11.61 39.86 -1.53
CA ASP A 806 10.70 39.97 -0.37
C ASP A 806 9.32 39.30 -0.50
N GLU A 807 9.03 38.59 -1.58
CA GLU A 807 7.82 37.78 -1.74
C GLU A 807 8.06 36.31 -1.34
N VAL A 808 7.17 35.74 -0.52
CA VAL A 808 7.18 34.31 -0.16
C VAL A 808 6.52 33.51 -1.28
N LYS A 809 7.23 32.51 -1.80
CA LYS A 809 6.76 31.59 -2.85
C LYS A 809 6.85 30.16 -2.38
N ILE A 810 5.91 29.33 -2.83
CA ILE A 810 5.93 27.88 -2.61
C ILE A 810 6.85 27.26 -3.68
N LEU A 811 7.67 26.27 -3.28
CA LEU A 811 8.51 25.50 -4.19
C LEU A 811 7.62 24.65 -5.12
N GLU A 812 7.72 24.91 -6.42
CA GLU A 812 7.06 24.15 -7.47
C GLU A 812 7.93 22.97 -7.93
N GLU A 813 7.30 21.87 -8.34
CA GLU A 813 7.97 20.66 -8.81
C GLU A 813 8.79 20.95 -10.08
N GLY A 814 10.07 20.53 -10.09
CA GLY A 814 10.97 20.73 -11.23
C GLY A 814 11.70 22.08 -11.26
N LYS A 815 11.66 22.89 -10.19
CA LYS A 815 12.46 24.13 -10.10
C LYS A 815 13.95 23.84 -10.32
N THR A 816 14.59 24.65 -11.17
CA THR A 816 16.04 24.58 -11.46
C THR A 816 16.82 25.66 -10.73
N LEU A 817 18.10 25.39 -10.43
CA LEU A 817 19.04 26.37 -9.86
C LEU A 817 19.35 27.48 -10.86
N ASP A 818 19.06 28.70 -10.47
CA ASP A 818 19.44 29.95 -11.14
C ASP A 818 20.10 30.95 -10.17
N GLY A 819 20.37 30.51 -8.93
CA GLY A 819 20.86 31.29 -7.80
C GLY A 819 20.93 30.43 -6.53
N ASP A 820 21.41 31.02 -5.43
CA ASP A 820 21.38 30.36 -4.12
C ASP A 820 19.98 30.44 -3.49
N TYR A 821 19.51 29.36 -2.85
CA TYR A 821 18.16 29.27 -2.30
C TYR A 821 18.10 28.75 -0.86
N PHE A 822 17.19 29.32 -0.06
CA PHE A 822 16.79 28.78 1.24
C PHE A 822 15.30 28.45 1.21
N PHE A 823 14.97 27.19 1.48
CA PHE A 823 13.61 26.67 1.55
C PHE A 823 13.25 26.37 2.99
N LEU A 824 12.20 26.99 3.52
CA LEU A 824 11.69 26.76 4.88
C LEU A 824 10.46 25.86 4.83
N ALA A 825 10.34 24.95 5.80
CA ALA A 825 9.17 24.11 5.94
C ALA A 825 7.96 24.88 6.52
N ASN A 826 6.79 24.77 5.89
CA ASN A 826 5.54 25.45 6.30
C ASN A 826 4.52 24.47 6.89
N TYR A 827 3.77 24.84 7.95
CA TYR A 827 2.90 23.92 8.73
C TYR A 827 1.53 24.50 9.23
N GLU A 828 0.51 23.66 9.50
CA GLU A 828 -0.86 23.99 10.02
C GLU A 828 -1.37 23.05 11.18
N GLN A 829 -2.15 23.45 12.21
CA GLN A 829 -2.33 22.72 13.52
C GLN A 829 -3.33 21.51 13.64
N ALA A 830 -3.08 20.47 14.51
CA ALA A 830 -3.90 19.26 14.85
C ALA A 830 -3.74 18.69 16.34
N TYR A 831 -4.62 17.79 16.88
CA TYR A 831 -4.73 17.35 18.33
C TYR A 831 -4.51 15.82 18.65
N THR A 832 -4.13 15.40 19.90
CA THR A 832 -3.66 14.01 20.30
C THR A 832 -4.35 13.18 21.42
N THR A 833 -5.17 13.69 22.35
CA THR A 833 -5.77 12.88 23.46
C THR A 833 -7.28 12.96 23.52
N CYS A 834 -7.95 11.97 24.12
CA CYS A 834 -9.41 11.99 24.33
C CYS A 834 -9.84 11.73 25.80
N ILE A 835 -11.00 12.27 26.17
CA ILE A 835 -11.59 12.19 27.52
C ILE A 835 -12.75 11.19 27.52
N LEU A 836 -12.66 10.19 28.38
CA LEU A 836 -13.73 9.23 28.64
C LEU A 836 -14.52 9.66 29.87
N THR A 837 -15.83 9.80 29.75
CA THR A 837 -16.71 10.17 30.86
C THR A 837 -17.71 9.05 31.12
N PHE A 838 -17.75 8.50 32.33
CA PHE A 838 -18.71 7.48 32.73
C PHE A 838 -19.83 8.13 33.53
N VAL A 839 -21.07 7.92 33.11
CA VAL A 839 -22.27 8.53 33.70
C VAL A 839 -23.29 7.45 34.06
N ASP A 840 -23.97 7.61 35.20
CA ASP A 840 -25.07 6.73 35.58
C ASP A 840 -26.30 6.96 34.68
N ASP A 841 -27.31 6.10 34.78
CA ASP A 841 -28.53 6.19 33.97
C ASP A 841 -29.37 7.46 34.23
N ASP A 842 -29.16 8.12 35.39
CA ASP A 842 -29.73 9.42 35.74
C ASP A 842 -28.91 10.63 35.25
N GLY A 843 -27.80 10.39 34.55
CA GLY A 843 -26.90 11.41 34.00
C GLY A 843 -25.85 11.93 34.98
N ARG A 844 -25.75 11.39 36.19
CA ARG A 844 -24.70 11.76 37.16
C ARG A 844 -23.33 11.23 36.70
N VAL A 845 -22.33 12.11 36.63
CA VAL A 845 -20.94 11.69 36.32
C VAL A 845 -20.38 10.86 37.47
N LEU A 846 -19.97 9.64 37.16
CA LEU A 846 -19.42 8.67 38.09
C LEU A 846 -17.89 8.67 38.07
N ASN A 847 -17.28 8.82 36.88
CA ASN A 847 -15.83 8.85 36.70
C ASN A 847 -15.44 9.57 35.39
N THR A 848 -14.22 10.09 35.31
CA THR A 848 -13.64 10.65 34.08
C THR A 848 -12.18 10.24 33.95
N GLN A 849 -11.78 9.78 32.77
CA GLN A 849 -10.43 9.31 32.50
C GLN A 849 -9.89 9.89 31.19
N THR A 850 -8.65 10.37 31.20
CA THR A 850 -7.93 10.79 29.99
C THR A 850 -7.17 9.61 29.41
N VAL A 851 -7.32 9.36 28.10
CA VAL A 851 -6.64 8.29 27.37
C VAL A 851 -6.11 8.78 26.02
N ASP A 852 -5.04 8.15 25.54
CA ASP A 852 -4.48 8.46 24.22
C ASP A 852 -5.44 8.07 23.11
N VAL A 853 -5.48 8.85 22.02
CA VAL A 853 -6.23 8.49 20.82
C VAL A 853 -5.64 7.20 20.25
N LEU A 854 -6.49 6.21 19.98
CA LEU A 854 -6.15 4.84 19.60
C LEU A 854 -5.69 3.91 20.74
N ALA A 855 -5.76 4.34 22.01
CA ALA A 855 -5.54 3.43 23.13
C ALA A 855 -6.60 2.31 23.15
N VAL A 856 -6.13 1.07 23.24
CA VAL A 856 -6.97 -0.09 23.51
C VAL A 856 -7.24 -0.12 25.01
N ILE A 857 -8.50 -0.04 25.42
CA ILE A 857 -8.83 -0.23 26.83
C ILE A 857 -8.77 -1.72 27.14
N GLU A 858 -7.62 -2.19 27.65
CA GLU A 858 -7.42 -3.58 28.04
C GLU A 858 -8.09 -3.87 29.40
N GLY A 859 -8.94 -4.91 29.43
CA GLY A 859 -9.65 -5.37 30.62
C GLY A 859 -11.17 -5.25 30.50
N ASN A 860 -11.89 -6.17 31.15
CA ASN A 860 -13.35 -6.11 31.20
C ASN A 860 -13.75 -4.95 32.14
N LEU A 861 -13.96 -3.75 31.62
CA LEU A 861 -14.38 -2.60 32.44
C LEU A 861 -15.69 -2.85 33.20
N ASN A 862 -16.50 -3.82 32.77
CA ASN A 862 -17.67 -4.28 33.52
C ASN A 862 -17.32 -4.98 34.85
N GLU A 863 -16.08 -5.47 35.00
CA GLU A 863 -15.54 -6.00 36.26
C GLU A 863 -14.82 -4.93 37.08
N ILE A 864 -14.23 -3.92 36.43
CA ILE A 864 -13.44 -2.85 37.09
C ILE A 864 -14.35 -1.71 37.61
N TYR A 865 -15.41 -1.37 36.87
CA TYR A 865 -16.38 -0.34 37.21
C TYR A 865 -17.80 -0.93 37.27
N LYS A 866 -17.95 -2.07 37.93
CA LYS A 866 -19.27 -2.67 38.17
C LYS A 866 -20.07 -1.75 39.10
N LEU A 867 -21.30 -1.43 38.72
CA LEU A 867 -22.25 -0.74 39.59
C LEU A 867 -23.11 -1.74 40.35
N ASP A 868 -23.52 -1.38 41.58
CA ASP A 868 -24.43 -2.18 42.39
C ASP A 868 -25.82 -2.24 41.73
N ASP A 869 -26.49 -3.38 41.86
CA ASP A 869 -27.87 -3.54 41.41
C ASP A 869 -28.79 -2.59 42.20
N LYS A 870 -29.78 -1.99 41.52
CA LYS A 870 -30.71 -1.02 42.10
C LYS A 870 -32.10 -1.65 42.27
N GLU A 871 -32.86 -1.20 43.26
CA GLU A 871 -34.22 -1.70 43.49
C GLU A 871 -35.18 -0.57 43.83
N ASP A 872 -36.40 -0.64 43.30
CA ASP A 872 -37.53 0.17 43.75
C ASP A 872 -38.66 -0.74 44.31
N ASN A 873 -39.81 -0.14 44.62
CA ASN A 873 -40.95 -0.84 45.23
C ASN A 873 -41.63 -1.85 44.28
N GLU A 874 -41.40 -1.77 42.97
CA GLU A 874 -42.04 -2.62 41.96
C GLU A 874 -41.03 -3.49 41.18
N TYR A 875 -39.76 -3.09 41.09
CA TYR A 875 -38.76 -3.70 40.20
C TYR A 875 -37.36 -3.80 40.79
N THR A 876 -36.59 -4.75 40.26
CA THR A 876 -35.15 -4.91 40.46
C THR A 876 -34.44 -4.59 39.15
N TYR A 877 -33.38 -3.78 39.22
CA TYR A 877 -32.59 -3.31 38.07
C TYR A 877 -31.17 -3.84 38.19
N MET A 878 -30.80 -4.81 37.35
CA MET A 878 -29.45 -5.39 37.37
C MET A 878 -28.53 -4.72 36.36
N PHE A 879 -27.31 -4.38 36.77
CA PHE A 879 -26.34 -3.71 35.88
C PHE A 879 -25.85 -4.64 34.77
N GLU A 880 -25.98 -4.22 33.51
CA GLU A 880 -25.64 -5.03 32.32
C GLU A 880 -24.39 -4.53 31.56
N GLY A 881 -23.76 -3.46 32.06
CA GLY A 881 -22.60 -2.83 31.45
C GLY A 881 -22.88 -1.43 30.91
N TRP A 882 -21.94 -0.91 30.12
CA TRP A 882 -21.95 0.48 29.66
C TRP A 882 -22.40 0.58 28.19
N GLU A 883 -23.34 1.48 27.90
CA GLU A 883 -23.80 1.77 26.54
C GLU A 883 -22.67 2.40 25.72
N GLY A 884 -22.44 1.89 24.51
CA GLY A 884 -21.38 2.36 23.62
C GLY A 884 -19.99 1.78 23.90
N PHE A 885 -19.81 0.98 24.97
CA PHE A 885 -18.54 0.33 25.30
C PHE A 885 -18.44 -1.10 24.75
N THR A 886 -17.29 -1.47 24.20
CA THR A 886 -16.95 -2.87 23.85
C THR A 886 -15.55 -3.25 24.38
N PRO A 887 -15.30 -4.51 24.80
CA PRO A 887 -13.97 -4.93 25.24
C PRO A 887 -12.93 -4.73 24.14
N ASN A 888 -11.80 -4.10 24.47
CA ASN A 888 -10.76 -3.69 23.51
C ASN A 888 -11.20 -2.64 22.49
N MET A 889 -12.27 -1.88 22.77
CA MET A 889 -12.63 -0.71 21.97
C MET A 889 -11.46 0.27 21.90
N VAL A 890 -11.23 0.78 20.69
CA VAL A 890 -10.25 1.81 20.39
C VAL A 890 -10.97 3.15 20.40
N VAL A 891 -10.56 4.06 21.28
CA VAL A 891 -11.23 5.36 21.41
C VAL A 891 -10.50 6.40 20.56
N THR A 892 -11.24 7.12 19.72
CA THR A 892 -10.69 8.06 18.73
C THR A 892 -11.06 9.52 19.01
N LYS A 893 -11.92 9.76 19.99
CA LYS A 893 -12.44 11.08 20.40
C LYS A 893 -13.05 11.01 21.80
N ASP A 894 -13.31 12.16 22.39
CA ASP A 894 -14.02 12.27 23.67
C ASP A 894 -15.34 11.49 23.60
N SER A 895 -15.55 10.63 24.60
CA SER A 895 -16.62 9.65 24.59
C SER A 895 -17.26 9.56 25.97
N THR A 896 -18.59 9.52 26.00
CA THR A 896 -19.37 9.35 27.22
C THR A 896 -20.05 7.99 27.21
N PHE A 897 -19.87 7.22 28.28
CA PHE A 897 -20.46 5.90 28.46
C PHE A 897 -21.51 5.94 29.57
N THR A 898 -22.73 5.52 29.24
CA THR A 898 -23.88 5.55 30.18
C THR A 898 -24.16 4.15 30.72
N ALA A 899 -24.41 4.02 32.03
CA ALA A 899 -24.75 2.74 32.64
C ALA A 899 -26.09 2.17 32.09
N ARG A 900 -26.13 0.86 31.81
CA ARG A 900 -27.36 0.14 31.41
C ARG A 900 -27.78 -0.86 32.47
N TYR A 901 -29.09 -0.99 32.67
CA TYR A 901 -29.68 -1.95 33.60
C TYR A 901 -30.83 -2.73 32.94
N SER A 902 -30.97 -4.02 33.27
CA SER A 902 -32.20 -4.78 32.97
C SER A 902 -33.17 -4.75 34.14
N LYS A 903 -34.43 -4.45 33.82
CA LYS A 903 -35.52 -4.28 34.78
C LYS A 903 -36.34 -5.57 34.88
N THR A 904 -36.46 -6.13 36.08
CA THR A 904 -37.26 -7.32 36.37
C THR A 904 -38.36 -7.00 37.40
N PRO A 905 -39.64 -7.32 37.14
CA PRO A 905 -40.72 -7.09 38.10
C PRO A 905 -40.54 -7.98 39.34
N LYS A 906 -40.73 -7.41 40.53
CA LYS A 906 -40.80 -8.19 41.76
C LYS A 906 -42.15 -8.93 41.77
N GLU A 907 -42.13 -10.26 41.76
CA GLU A 907 -43.35 -11.07 41.71
C GLU A 907 -44.27 -10.70 42.90
N THR A 908 -45.37 -10.02 42.58
CA THR A 908 -46.52 -9.89 43.48
C THR A 908 -47.51 -11.00 43.14
N GLY A 909 -47.60 -11.99 44.02
CA GLY A 909 -48.54 -13.10 43.86
C GLY A 909 -49.98 -12.61 43.77
N GLY A 910 -50.71 -13.06 42.74
CA GLY A 910 -52.13 -12.72 42.59
C GLY A 910 -52.82 -13.28 41.34
N ILE A 911 -53.27 -14.53 41.44
CA ILE A 911 -54.53 -15.12 40.92
C ILE A 911 -54.95 -14.83 39.47
N TRP A 912 -55.00 -15.91 38.68
CA TRP A 912 -55.61 -16.03 37.36
C TRP A 912 -57.09 -15.62 37.30
N VAL A 913 -57.45 -14.79 36.32
CA VAL A 913 -58.83 -14.71 35.78
C VAL A 913 -58.75 -14.69 34.25
N THR A 914 -59.22 -15.76 33.62
CA THR A 914 -59.52 -15.83 32.17
C THR A 914 -60.80 -15.05 31.86
N PRO A 915 -60.89 -14.35 30.71
CA PRO A 915 -62.17 -14.09 30.05
C PRO A 915 -62.34 -14.87 28.74
N SER A 916 -63.62 -15.18 28.52
CA SER A 916 -64.28 -16.00 27.51
C SER A 916 -64.42 -15.35 26.13
N GLN A 917 -64.80 -16.20 25.17
CA GLN A 917 -65.24 -15.89 23.81
C GLN A 917 -66.30 -14.78 23.73
N GLU A 918 -66.14 -13.85 22.79
CA GLU A 918 -67.22 -13.30 21.97
C GLU A 918 -66.68 -12.54 20.74
N GLU A 919 -67.36 -12.76 19.61
CA GLU A 919 -67.41 -12.02 18.33
C GLU A 919 -66.38 -12.27 17.21
N GLU A 920 -66.88 -13.02 16.23
CA GLU A 920 -66.45 -13.18 14.84
C GLU A 920 -66.41 -11.85 14.07
N GLY A 921 -65.48 -11.71 13.11
CA GLY A 921 -65.65 -10.75 12.02
C GLY A 921 -64.39 -10.38 11.23
N LEU A 922 -64.23 -11.02 10.07
CA LEU A 922 -63.56 -10.48 8.85
C LEU A 922 -62.04 -10.22 8.89
N LEU A 923 -61.27 -11.19 8.41
CA LEU A 923 -59.95 -10.94 7.77
C LEU A 923 -59.88 -11.62 6.40
N LYS A 924 -60.23 -10.85 5.36
CA LYS A 924 -59.78 -11.06 3.98
C LYS A 924 -58.87 -9.89 3.61
N GLY A 925 -57.64 -10.21 3.23
CA GLY A 925 -56.89 -9.46 2.21
C GLY A 925 -56.05 -8.26 2.66
N LYS A 926 -54.76 -8.54 2.83
CA LYS A 926 -53.57 -7.77 2.39
C LYS A 926 -53.23 -6.40 2.99
N ASN A 927 -51.92 -6.33 3.25
CA ASN A 927 -50.99 -5.19 3.26
C ASN A 927 -50.67 -4.55 4.62
N LEU A 928 -49.49 -4.95 5.08
CA LEU A 928 -48.66 -4.41 6.13
C LEU A 928 -48.06 -3.07 5.68
N TYR A 929 -48.36 -1.98 6.39
CA TYR A 929 -47.52 -0.78 6.47
C TYR A 929 -47.78 -0.11 7.83
N PHE A 930 -46.76 0.01 8.68
CA PHE A 930 -46.76 0.93 9.80
C PHE A 930 -45.68 1.99 9.59
N VAL A 931 -46.13 3.24 9.56
CA VAL A 931 -45.33 4.46 9.53
C VAL A 931 -45.25 5.03 10.96
N ILE A 932 -44.00 5.13 11.44
CA ILE A 932 -43.33 6.26 12.11
C ILE A 932 -44.16 7.14 13.07
N GLY A 933 -43.68 7.26 14.32
CA GLY A 933 -44.08 8.30 15.28
C GLY A 933 -42.90 9.12 15.80
N GLY A 934 -43.02 10.46 15.65
CA GLY A 934 -42.48 11.56 16.50
C GLY A 934 -40.95 11.81 16.51
N ALA A 935 -40.41 12.90 15.95
CA ALA A 935 -40.40 14.31 16.41
C ALA A 935 -39.53 14.52 17.68
N VAL A 936 -38.58 15.45 17.87
CA VAL A 936 -38.07 16.68 17.22
C VAL A 936 -36.78 17.04 18.00
N LEU A 937 -35.70 17.52 17.36
CA LEU A 937 -35.02 18.80 17.70
C LEU A 937 -33.88 19.09 16.72
N LEU A 938 -34.03 20.20 16.00
CA LEU A 938 -33.07 20.79 15.08
C LEU A 938 -32.65 22.14 15.70
N ILE A 939 -31.35 22.34 15.94
CA ILE A 939 -30.77 23.67 16.11
C ILE A 939 -29.65 23.78 15.07
N THR A 940 -29.81 24.73 14.14
CA THR A 940 -28.82 25.12 13.14
C THR A 940 -28.46 26.59 13.36
N VAL A 941 -27.16 26.90 13.29
CA VAL A 941 -26.52 28.23 13.22
C VAL A 941 -25.36 28.02 12.22
N ILE A 942 -25.06 28.79 11.16
CA ILE A 942 -25.65 29.95 10.48
C ILE A 942 -24.81 30.15 9.18
N VAL A 943 -25.39 30.73 8.11
CA VAL A 943 -24.74 31.59 7.07
C VAL A 943 -23.83 30.89 6.03
N ALA A 944 -23.81 31.17 4.71
CA ALA A 944 -24.29 32.27 3.85
C ALA A 944 -24.36 31.79 2.37
N ILE A 945 -25.38 32.12 1.56
CA ILE A 945 -25.50 33.27 0.60
C ILE A 945 -25.13 32.91 -0.87
N VAL A 946 -26.14 32.77 -1.75
CA VAL A 946 -26.57 33.67 -2.89
C VAL A 946 -25.81 33.35 -4.19
N ILE A 947 -26.45 33.06 -5.34
CA ILE A 947 -27.01 33.94 -6.40
C ILE A 947 -27.86 33.00 -7.31
N ALA A 948 -29.17 33.12 -7.54
CA ALA A 948 -30.02 34.17 -8.10
C ALA A 948 -29.99 34.30 -9.66
N ALA A 949 -31.09 33.91 -10.32
CA ALA A 949 -31.84 34.68 -11.34
C ALA A 949 -32.92 33.75 -11.98
N SER A 950 -34.24 33.94 -11.76
CA SER A 950 -35.13 35.01 -12.29
C SER A 950 -35.33 34.89 -13.81
N VAL A 951 -36.50 34.97 -14.45
CA VAL A 951 -37.85 35.46 -14.13
C VAL A 951 -38.71 35.19 -15.39
N LYS A 952 -39.99 34.82 -15.26
CA LYS A 952 -41.09 35.54 -15.94
C LYS A 952 -42.50 35.10 -15.51
N LYS A 953 -43.14 36.05 -14.82
CA LYS A 953 -44.53 36.53 -14.96
C LYS A 953 -45.65 35.50 -15.23
N GLY A 954 -46.62 35.55 -14.33
CA GLY A 954 -47.88 36.23 -14.69
C GLY A 954 -49.18 35.50 -14.36
N LYS A 955 -49.78 35.90 -13.23
CA LYS A 955 -51.22 36.13 -12.98
C LYS A 955 -52.27 35.20 -13.60
N ASN A 956 -53.10 34.67 -12.69
CA ASN A 956 -54.57 34.57 -12.72
C ASN A 956 -55.20 33.88 -13.95
N LYS A 957 -56.14 32.95 -13.81
CA LYS A 957 -57.28 32.91 -12.91
C LYS A 957 -58.01 31.57 -13.16
N GLU A 958 -58.59 31.03 -12.09
CA GLU A 958 -59.84 30.29 -12.02
C GLU A 958 -60.21 29.20 -13.06
N SER A 959 -60.44 28.04 -12.46
CA SER A 959 -61.57 27.12 -12.62
C SER A 959 -61.60 26.13 -13.78
N SER A 960 -61.52 24.87 -13.35
CA SER A 960 -62.40 23.74 -13.69
C SER A 960 -62.36 23.23 -15.12
N GLU A 961 -61.87 21.99 -15.30
CA GLU A 961 -62.70 20.78 -15.39
C GLU A 961 -61.85 19.61 -15.88
N SER A 962 -62.19 18.42 -15.36
CA SER A 962 -61.89 17.07 -15.88
C SER A 962 -60.41 16.68 -15.94
N GLU A 963 -59.99 15.44 -15.79
CA GLU A 963 -60.52 14.13 -15.41
C GLU A 963 -59.23 13.29 -15.30
N ASP A 964 -59.21 12.34 -14.38
CA ASP A 964 -58.52 11.04 -14.47
C ASP A 964 -57.25 10.92 -15.35
N GLU A 965 -56.10 10.71 -14.71
CA GLU A 965 -55.41 9.40 -14.65
C GLU A 965 -54.23 9.43 -13.65
#